data_AF-A0AAD5VEG8-F1
#
_entry.id   AF-A0AAD5VEG8-F1
#
_cell.length_a   1.000
_cell.length_b   1.000
_cell.length_c   1.000
_cell.angle_alpha   90.00
_cell.angle_beta   90.00
_cell.angle_gamma   90.00
#
_symmetry.space_group_name_H-M   'P 1'
#
loop_
_entity.id
_entity.type
_entity.pdbx_description
1 polymer ?
#
loop_
_entity_poly.entity_id
_entity_poly.type
_entity_poly.pdbx_seq_one_letter_code
_entity_poly.pdbx_strand_id
1 'polypeptide(L)'
;MKEAVSHKSPKVIKKLQFSLLNAQDTVKISEFEVTHRDLYTPTDRLPVSNGVLDRRLGTTDKNAFCETCGQSYVNCVGHYAYIKLVVPVFHIGYFKHTIAMLQAICKTCARVLLEEPDRRNYIRRFRRPNLENIQRQALSKAVNAMARKCVYCPYCSATNGTVKKAGALKIIHDKFRAKKTAEEMEKWKKTFAPAVEAQKELSMYLNKAVHEELNPLKVLDLFRRISDEDCELLGLQPGWGRPEEFIWQYLSVPPVCIRPSVAQDGASNEDDLTVKLTEIVFTNALIKQGLSRGAPTPQFMEQWEFLQLSVAMYVNSELPGVPSQPGQKPIRGFVQRLKGKQGRFRGNLSGKRVDFSGRTVISPDPNLRIDEVAVPERVAKVLTYPERVTPHNMDMLRRAVRNGPDVHPGANYVSRGETKKFLKFANRNSIADGLAVGDVVERHVIDGDIVLFNRQPSLHKLSIMCHRAKVRPWRTFRLNECVCGPYNADFDGDEMNLHVPQTEEARTEALELMSVKHNLVTPRNGDPVIAAIQDFITASYLLSRKDTFLDRRQFTQICCYLGDANMQIDIPPPTIWKPARLWTGKQIFSVLMRPNKQSKIFVNVESKCNKWEEAKAENYPKRMTPANDLSPNDGWLVVVNSEIMCGVMDKATVGSGKKKSIFGIILRDYGPHEAAAAMNRLAKLCARYLANYGFSLVEKAYDDCQDLIALAKKGKLENKPGCDQEQTLEALISSVLSKVREAVGQICMKELSRHNAPLIMATCGSKGSVINVSQMVACVGQQIIAGHRVPNGFQDRSLPHFPKKSKEPPSKGFVRNSFYSGLVATEFLFHAISGREGLVDTAVKTAETGYMQRRLMKALEDLTTQYDLSVRNSTGGVVQFRYGDDGLDPACLEGDAQPIDLDRAWTHISVSLRC
;
A
#
# COMPACT_ATOMS: atom_id res chain seq x y z
N MET A 1 -41.72 27.54 -30.63
CA MET A 1 -40.61 27.27 -31.58
C MET A 1 -40.42 25.77 -31.68
N LYS A 2 -39.86 25.21 -32.77
CA LYS A 2 -39.40 23.81 -32.75
C LYS A 2 -38.09 23.73 -31.97
N GLU A 3 -37.97 22.81 -31.03
CA GLU A 3 -36.73 22.59 -30.30
C GLU A 3 -35.68 21.94 -31.21
N ALA A 4 -34.42 22.36 -31.07
CA ALA A 4 -33.31 21.76 -31.80
C ALA A 4 -32.92 20.41 -31.17
N VAL A 5 -32.74 19.38 -32.00
CA VAL A 5 -32.42 18.01 -31.53
C VAL A 5 -31.05 17.98 -30.85
N SER A 6 -31.04 17.96 -29.51
CA SER A 6 -29.78 18.03 -28.74
C SER A 6 -29.09 16.67 -28.66
N HIS A 7 -28.04 16.46 -29.46
CA HIS A 7 -27.26 15.21 -29.46
C HIS A 7 -26.09 15.27 -28.46
N LYS A 8 -26.34 14.88 -27.20
CA LYS A 8 -25.31 14.80 -26.14
C LYS A 8 -24.61 13.44 -26.16
N SER A 9 -23.57 13.29 -26.99
CA SER A 9 -22.70 12.10 -26.98
C SER A 9 -21.90 11.99 -25.67
N PRO A 10 -21.79 10.81 -25.03
CA PRO A 10 -20.83 10.58 -23.95
C PRO A 10 -19.39 10.77 -24.44
N LYS A 11 -18.48 11.22 -23.55
CA LYS A 11 -17.07 11.50 -23.89
C LYS A 11 -16.15 10.98 -22.79
N VAL A 12 -14.97 10.48 -23.18
CA VAL A 12 -13.93 9.94 -22.29
C VAL A 12 -12.64 10.75 -22.48
N ILE A 13 -11.89 10.98 -21.40
CA ILE A 13 -10.64 11.76 -21.42
C ILE A 13 -9.51 10.90 -21.99
N LYS A 14 -9.08 11.17 -23.23
CA LYS A 14 -7.99 10.43 -23.91
C LYS A 14 -6.59 10.87 -23.51
N LYS A 15 -6.38 12.17 -23.23
CA LYS A 15 -5.09 12.72 -22.77
C LYS A 15 -5.30 14.01 -21.97
N LEU A 16 -4.33 14.35 -21.14
CA LEU A 16 -4.19 15.68 -20.53
C LEU A 16 -3.00 16.39 -21.19
N GLN A 17 -3.24 17.57 -21.74
CA GLN A 17 -2.18 18.45 -22.23
C GLN A 17 -1.91 19.51 -21.16
N PHE A 18 -0.65 19.63 -20.74
CA PHE A 18 -0.23 20.75 -19.89
C PHE A 18 0.30 21.89 -20.79
N SER A 19 -0.08 23.11 -20.43
CA SER A 19 0.36 24.38 -21.02
C SER A 19 0.51 25.41 -19.89
N LEU A 20 1.00 26.61 -20.21
CA LEU A 20 0.87 27.77 -19.33
C LEU A 20 -0.45 28.51 -19.62
N LEU A 21 -0.84 29.38 -18.69
CA LEU A 21 -1.85 30.41 -18.95
C LEU A 21 -1.11 31.72 -19.23
N ASN A 22 -1.31 32.30 -20.41
CA ASN A 22 -0.83 33.65 -20.69
C ASN A 22 -1.71 34.71 -20.00
N ALA A 23 -1.27 35.97 -20.11
CA ALA A 23 -1.98 37.11 -19.52
C ALA A 23 -3.42 37.26 -20.01
N GLN A 24 -3.70 37.01 -21.30
CA GLN A 24 -5.04 37.14 -21.86
C GLN A 24 -5.95 36.00 -21.40
N ASP A 25 -5.46 34.76 -21.42
CA ASP A 25 -6.25 33.59 -21.03
C ASP A 25 -6.55 33.58 -19.53
N THR A 26 -5.63 34.11 -18.71
CA THR A 26 -5.87 34.39 -17.29
C THR A 26 -7.07 35.33 -17.10
N VAL A 27 -7.22 36.36 -17.94
CA VAL A 27 -8.37 37.28 -17.91
C VAL A 27 -9.62 36.61 -18.49
N LYS A 28 -9.54 35.86 -19.61
CA LYS A 28 -10.70 35.17 -20.24
C LYS A 28 -11.35 34.11 -19.34
N ILE A 29 -10.59 33.50 -18.44
CA ILE A 29 -11.08 32.49 -17.47
C ILE A 29 -11.64 33.14 -16.19
N SER A 30 -11.49 34.46 -16.05
CA SER A 30 -11.79 35.21 -14.83
C SER A 30 -13.02 36.10 -14.97
N GLU A 31 -13.87 36.13 -13.96
CA GLU A 31 -15.12 36.91 -13.98
C GLU A 31 -14.90 38.41 -13.72
N PHE A 32 -13.87 38.79 -12.95
CA PHE A 32 -13.55 40.18 -12.61
C PHE A 32 -12.09 40.38 -12.11
N GLU A 33 -11.69 41.65 -11.92
CA GLU A 33 -10.40 42.06 -11.31
C GLU A 33 -10.56 42.31 -9.81
N VAL A 34 -9.81 41.59 -8.96
CA VAL A 34 -9.80 41.85 -7.51
C VAL A 34 -8.99 43.12 -7.21
N THR A 35 -9.64 44.10 -6.60
CA THR A 35 -9.08 45.42 -6.29
C THR A 35 -9.09 45.75 -4.80
N HIS A 36 -10.06 45.25 -4.03
CA HIS A 36 -10.20 45.54 -2.61
C HIS A 36 -9.52 44.46 -1.75
N ARG A 37 -8.82 44.91 -0.71
CA ARG A 37 -8.14 44.03 0.26
C ARG A 37 -9.11 43.47 1.32
N ASP A 38 -10.13 44.27 1.66
CA ASP A 38 -10.97 44.08 2.84
C ASP A 38 -12.00 42.97 2.56
N LEU A 39 -12.18 42.07 3.52
CA LEU A 39 -12.90 40.81 3.29
C LEU A 39 -14.42 40.96 3.35
N TYR A 40 -14.90 41.71 4.33
CA TYR A 40 -16.32 41.85 4.67
C TYR A 40 -16.69 43.32 4.90
N THR A 41 -17.95 43.68 4.65
CA THR A 41 -18.50 45.01 4.98
C THR A 41 -18.52 45.24 6.50
N PRO A 42 -18.23 46.47 6.99
CA PRO A 42 -18.18 46.73 8.43
C PRO A 42 -19.51 46.56 9.18
N THR A 43 -20.64 46.75 8.48
CA THR A 43 -21.99 46.73 9.03
C THR A 43 -22.60 45.32 9.03
N ASP A 44 -22.75 44.74 7.83
CA ASP A 44 -23.56 43.54 7.59
C ASP A 44 -22.70 42.26 7.51
N ARG A 45 -21.37 42.42 7.57
CA ARG A 45 -20.38 41.35 7.40
C ARG A 45 -20.56 40.54 6.12
N LEU A 46 -21.06 41.17 5.06
CA LEU A 46 -21.19 40.56 3.73
C LEU A 46 -19.87 40.66 2.97
N PRO A 47 -19.49 39.67 2.13
CA PRO A 47 -18.25 39.76 1.36
C PRO A 47 -18.20 41.00 0.47
N VAL A 48 -17.05 41.70 0.44
CA VAL A 48 -16.90 42.97 -0.29
C VAL A 48 -16.83 42.74 -1.81
N SER A 49 -17.61 43.51 -2.57
CA SER A 49 -17.60 43.51 -4.03
C SER A 49 -16.22 43.88 -4.60
N ASN A 50 -15.71 43.08 -5.54
CA ASN A 50 -14.34 43.11 -6.06
C ASN A 50 -13.24 42.82 -5.01
N GLY A 51 -13.61 42.21 -3.88
CA GLY A 51 -12.69 41.65 -2.88
C GLY A 51 -12.37 40.16 -3.13
N VAL A 52 -11.54 39.57 -2.26
CA VAL A 52 -11.11 38.16 -2.39
C VAL A 52 -12.14 37.11 -1.96
N LEU A 53 -13.31 37.49 -1.43
CA LEU A 53 -14.41 36.58 -1.07
C LEU A 53 -15.74 36.91 -1.78
N ASP A 54 -15.68 37.73 -2.82
CA ASP A 54 -16.81 38.11 -3.68
C ASP A 54 -17.61 36.88 -4.16
N ARG A 55 -18.95 36.93 -4.05
CA ARG A 55 -19.86 35.82 -4.32
C ARG A 55 -19.89 35.37 -5.78
N ARG A 56 -19.35 36.18 -6.70
CA ARG A 56 -19.09 35.78 -8.09
C ARG A 56 -18.04 34.66 -8.19
N LEU A 57 -17.16 34.50 -7.20
CA LEU A 57 -16.17 33.40 -7.11
C LEU A 57 -16.76 32.07 -6.61
N GLY A 58 -18.04 32.05 -6.26
CA GLY A 58 -18.71 30.95 -5.55
C GLY A 58 -19.10 31.33 -4.13
N THR A 59 -19.70 30.39 -3.41
CA THR A 59 -20.17 30.57 -2.03
C THR A 59 -19.83 29.34 -1.18
N THR A 60 -19.49 29.56 0.09
CA THR A 60 -19.40 28.52 1.14
C THR A 60 -20.64 28.47 2.02
N ASP A 61 -21.47 29.52 2.00
CA ASP A 61 -22.66 29.63 2.84
C ASP A 61 -23.80 28.80 2.26
N LYS A 62 -24.41 27.96 3.11
CA LYS A 62 -25.52 27.08 2.72
C LYS A 62 -26.77 27.84 2.24
N ASN A 63 -26.93 29.08 2.72
CA ASN A 63 -28.11 29.91 2.50
C ASN A 63 -27.90 30.96 1.39
N ALA A 64 -26.69 31.07 0.83
CA ALA A 64 -26.39 31.98 -0.27
C ALA A 64 -26.16 31.20 -1.58
N PHE A 65 -26.32 31.90 -2.69
CA PHE A 65 -26.10 31.39 -4.04
C PHE A 65 -24.91 32.13 -4.67
N CYS A 66 -24.22 31.49 -5.61
CA CYS A 66 -23.18 32.15 -6.39
C CYS A 66 -23.81 33.13 -7.38
N GLU A 67 -23.32 34.36 -7.40
CA GLU A 67 -23.88 35.44 -8.25
C GLU A 67 -23.62 35.23 -9.75
N THR A 68 -22.63 34.41 -10.13
CA THR A 68 -22.29 34.15 -11.54
C THR A 68 -23.08 32.98 -12.14
N CYS A 69 -23.24 31.87 -11.42
CA CYS A 69 -23.95 30.69 -11.93
C CYS A 69 -25.35 30.46 -11.33
N GLY A 70 -25.76 31.23 -10.31
CA GLY A 70 -27.04 31.08 -9.61
C GLY A 70 -27.15 29.82 -8.74
N GLN A 71 -26.09 29.01 -8.63
CA GLN A 71 -26.12 27.71 -7.96
C GLN A 71 -25.71 27.78 -6.49
N SER A 72 -26.22 26.83 -5.70
CA SER A 72 -25.81 26.60 -4.31
C SER A 72 -24.40 26.00 -4.22
N TYR A 73 -23.79 26.07 -3.03
CA TYR A 73 -22.41 25.61 -2.78
C TYR A 73 -22.12 24.14 -3.16
N VAL A 74 -23.14 23.28 -3.27
CA VAL A 74 -23.01 21.85 -3.62
C VAL A 74 -22.79 21.67 -5.13
N ASN A 75 -23.47 22.49 -5.95
CA ASN A 75 -23.49 22.35 -7.40
C ASN A 75 -22.53 23.33 -8.09
N CYS A 76 -22.30 24.50 -7.48
CA CYS A 76 -21.38 25.52 -7.97
C CYS A 76 -19.95 24.96 -8.10
N VAL A 77 -19.45 24.88 -9.34
CA VAL A 77 -18.07 24.46 -9.65
C VAL A 77 -17.01 25.45 -9.14
N GLY A 78 -17.42 26.70 -8.90
CA GLY A 78 -16.55 27.81 -8.51
C GLY A 78 -15.95 28.54 -9.72
N HIS A 79 -15.74 29.85 -9.56
CA HIS A 79 -15.27 30.74 -10.64
C HIS A 79 -13.96 31.45 -10.24
N TYR A 80 -13.16 31.83 -11.23
CA TYR A 80 -11.87 32.50 -11.02
C TYR A 80 -12.01 34.03 -11.11
N ALA A 81 -11.05 34.73 -10.52
CA ALA A 81 -10.77 36.14 -10.82
C ALA A 81 -9.26 36.31 -11.09
N TYR A 82 -8.84 37.53 -11.42
CA TYR A 82 -7.42 37.87 -11.50
C TYR A 82 -7.06 39.07 -10.63
N ILE A 83 -5.79 39.15 -10.23
CA ILE A 83 -5.14 40.36 -9.73
C ILE A 83 -4.13 40.80 -10.79
N LYS A 84 -4.26 42.04 -11.27
CA LYS A 84 -3.30 42.66 -12.19
C LYS A 84 -2.12 43.22 -11.40
N LEU A 85 -0.94 42.63 -11.56
CA LEU A 85 0.25 43.10 -10.87
C LEU A 85 0.79 44.36 -11.55
N VAL A 86 1.04 45.40 -10.76
CA VAL A 86 1.57 46.70 -11.24
C VAL A 86 3.01 46.55 -11.73
N VAL A 87 3.76 45.63 -11.11
CA VAL A 87 5.12 45.25 -11.48
C VAL A 87 5.19 43.73 -11.64
N PRO A 88 5.89 43.20 -12.67
CA PRO A 88 6.00 41.76 -12.89
C PRO A 88 6.84 41.09 -11.79
N VAL A 89 6.59 39.79 -11.53
CA VAL A 89 7.34 39.00 -10.53
C VAL A 89 7.76 37.63 -11.08
N PHE A 90 8.86 37.07 -10.58
CA PHE A 90 9.29 35.71 -10.95
C PHE A 90 8.39 34.65 -10.30
N HIS A 91 7.81 33.75 -11.10
CA HIS A 91 7.13 32.57 -10.54
C HIS A 91 8.14 31.60 -9.92
N ILE A 92 8.03 31.34 -8.61
CA ILE A 92 8.95 30.47 -7.86
C ILE A 92 9.10 29.07 -8.48
N GLY A 93 8.00 28.46 -8.95
CA GLY A 93 8.06 27.12 -9.56
C GLY A 93 8.86 27.08 -10.87
N TYR A 94 8.95 28.19 -11.59
CA TYR A 94 9.69 28.29 -12.85
C TYR A 94 11.04 28.98 -12.72
N PHE A 95 11.35 29.64 -11.60
CA PHE A 95 12.58 30.41 -11.37
C PHE A 95 13.88 29.69 -11.77
N LYS A 96 13.98 28.38 -11.51
CA LYS A 96 15.12 27.54 -11.94
C LYS A 96 15.23 27.43 -13.48
N HIS A 97 14.10 27.33 -14.17
CA HIS A 97 14.02 27.31 -15.63
C HIS A 97 14.23 28.70 -16.23
N THR A 98 13.72 29.76 -15.59
CA THR A 98 14.02 31.17 -15.93
C THR A 98 15.52 31.43 -15.92
N ILE A 99 16.24 31.01 -14.87
CA ILE A 99 17.71 31.10 -14.81
C ILE A 99 18.37 30.25 -15.90
N ALA A 100 17.87 29.04 -16.19
CA ALA A 100 18.43 28.20 -17.25
C ALA A 100 18.27 28.85 -18.64
N MET A 101 17.11 29.44 -18.96
CA MET A 101 16.89 30.16 -20.21
C MET A 101 17.78 31.41 -20.30
N LEU A 102 17.88 32.21 -19.23
CA LEU A 102 18.80 33.34 -19.15
C LEU A 102 20.28 32.94 -19.25
N GLN A 103 20.66 31.73 -18.85
CA GLN A 103 22.00 31.18 -19.08
C GLN A 103 22.23 30.80 -20.55
N ALA A 104 21.18 30.49 -21.31
CA ALA A 104 21.28 30.05 -22.71
C ALA A 104 21.14 31.16 -23.76
N ILE A 105 20.45 32.27 -23.45
CA ILE A 105 20.22 33.39 -24.39
C ILE A 105 21.23 34.53 -24.23
N CYS A 106 21.35 35.35 -25.28
CA CYS A 106 22.04 36.63 -25.26
C CYS A 106 21.23 37.70 -24.48
N LYS A 107 21.89 38.47 -23.61
CA LYS A 107 21.26 39.49 -22.76
C LYS A 107 21.05 40.83 -23.49
N THR A 108 21.38 40.87 -24.78
CA THR A 108 21.18 42.04 -25.66
C THR A 108 20.16 41.72 -26.76
N CYS A 109 20.39 40.67 -27.56
CA CYS A 109 19.57 40.33 -28.73
C CYS A 109 18.60 39.14 -28.52
N ALA A 110 18.49 38.59 -27.31
CA ALA A 110 17.59 37.48 -26.92
C ALA A 110 17.74 36.13 -27.64
N ARG A 111 18.49 36.02 -28.75
CA ARG A 111 18.79 34.74 -29.42
C ARG A 111 19.59 33.78 -28.52
N VAL A 112 19.41 32.49 -28.73
CA VAL A 112 20.20 31.42 -28.07
C VAL A 112 21.67 31.52 -28.49
N LEU A 113 22.59 31.35 -27.55
CA LEU A 113 24.04 31.41 -27.74
C LEU A 113 24.58 30.09 -28.35
N LEU A 114 24.12 29.77 -29.56
CA LEU A 114 24.62 28.69 -30.41
C LEU A 114 24.99 29.23 -31.80
N GLU A 115 26.02 28.64 -32.39
CA GLU A 115 26.36 28.84 -33.79
C GLU A 115 25.39 28.08 -34.71
N GLU A 116 25.16 28.57 -35.93
CA GLU A 116 24.22 27.99 -36.91
C GLU A 116 24.35 26.47 -37.16
N PRO A 117 25.55 25.84 -37.31
CA PRO A 117 25.63 24.39 -37.51
C PRO A 117 25.09 23.59 -36.32
N ASP A 118 25.43 23.99 -35.09
CA ASP A 118 24.88 23.37 -33.87
C ASP A 118 23.40 23.67 -33.71
N ARG A 119 22.97 24.92 -33.97
CA ARG A 119 21.56 25.34 -33.92
C ARG A 119 20.68 24.41 -34.77
N ARG A 120 21.07 24.20 -36.03
CA ARG A 120 20.38 23.30 -36.98
C ARG A 120 20.41 21.83 -36.52
N ASN A 121 21.52 21.37 -35.97
CA ASN A 121 21.66 20.01 -35.43
C ASN A 121 20.69 19.76 -34.25
N TYR A 122 20.65 20.67 -33.27
CA TYR A 122 19.76 20.52 -32.13
C TYR A 122 18.27 20.65 -32.50
N ILE A 123 17.88 21.57 -33.39
CA ILE A 123 16.49 21.64 -33.91
C ILE A 123 16.09 20.30 -34.55
N ARG A 124 16.93 19.72 -35.42
CA ARG A 124 16.68 18.38 -36.01
C ARG A 124 16.54 17.27 -34.96
N ARG A 125 17.20 17.38 -33.81
CA ARG A 125 17.10 16.41 -32.70
C ARG A 125 15.85 16.59 -31.85
N PHE A 126 15.40 17.84 -31.61
CA PHE A 126 14.15 18.12 -30.91
C PHE A 126 12.91 17.77 -31.74
N ARG A 127 12.97 17.95 -33.07
CA ARG A 127 11.88 17.61 -34.01
C ARG A 127 11.79 16.13 -34.40
N ARG A 128 12.52 15.23 -33.72
CA ARG A 128 12.38 13.78 -33.94
C ARG A 128 11.01 13.27 -33.44
N PRO A 129 10.31 12.41 -34.19
CA PRO A 129 9.09 11.77 -33.70
C PRO A 129 9.40 10.91 -32.47
N ASN A 130 8.41 10.77 -31.58
CA ASN A 130 8.48 9.95 -30.37
C ASN A 130 9.66 10.26 -29.41
N LEU A 131 10.18 11.50 -29.43
CA LEU A 131 11.23 11.95 -28.51
C LEU A 131 10.76 11.92 -27.04
N GLU A 132 11.28 10.96 -26.28
CA GLU A 132 10.99 10.77 -24.85
C GLU A 132 11.36 11.97 -23.97
N ASN A 133 10.71 12.09 -22.81
CA ASN A 133 10.96 13.16 -21.84
C ASN A 133 12.43 13.14 -21.32
N ILE A 134 13.00 11.97 -21.04
CA ILE A 134 14.39 11.83 -20.57
C ILE A 134 15.36 12.33 -21.65
N GLN A 135 15.15 11.92 -22.90
CA GLN A 135 15.95 12.35 -24.05
C GLN A 135 15.83 13.86 -24.29
N ARG A 136 14.62 14.42 -24.23
CA ARG A 136 14.36 15.87 -24.33
C ARG A 136 15.09 16.66 -23.24
N GLN A 137 15.03 16.21 -21.99
CA GLN A 137 15.76 16.86 -20.88
C GLN A 137 17.28 16.80 -21.07
N ALA A 138 17.82 15.69 -21.59
CA ALA A 138 19.24 15.58 -21.93
C ALA A 138 19.65 16.55 -23.04
N LEU A 139 18.83 16.72 -24.08
CA LEU A 139 19.06 17.70 -25.16
C LEU A 139 19.06 19.14 -24.62
N SER A 140 18.05 19.56 -23.86
CA SER A 140 18.00 20.91 -23.28
C SER A 140 19.18 21.17 -22.33
N LYS A 141 19.63 20.16 -21.58
CA LYS A 141 20.83 20.25 -20.73
C LYS A 141 22.11 20.40 -21.57
N ALA A 142 22.21 19.74 -22.72
CA ALA A 142 23.35 19.84 -23.64
C ALA A 142 23.44 21.23 -24.30
N VAL A 143 22.33 21.72 -24.88
CA VAL A 143 22.22 23.10 -25.43
C VAL A 143 22.65 24.13 -24.39
N ASN A 144 22.12 24.03 -23.17
CA ASN A 144 22.45 24.92 -22.07
C ASN A 144 23.92 24.82 -21.62
N ALA A 145 24.55 23.65 -21.72
CA ALA A 145 25.96 23.45 -21.41
C ALA A 145 26.91 24.01 -22.50
N MET A 146 26.47 24.07 -23.76
CA MET A 146 27.22 24.73 -24.84
C MET A 146 27.07 26.25 -24.76
N ALA A 147 25.83 26.74 -24.65
CA ALA A 147 25.54 28.17 -24.58
C ALA A 147 26.26 28.89 -23.42
N ARG A 148 26.44 28.24 -22.26
CA ARG A 148 27.21 28.78 -21.13
C ARG A 148 28.72 28.91 -21.34
N LYS A 149 29.28 28.34 -22.42
CA LYS A 149 30.69 28.54 -22.81
C LYS A 149 30.87 29.75 -23.74
N CYS A 150 29.79 30.24 -24.34
CA CYS A 150 29.81 31.31 -25.33
C CYS A 150 29.95 32.68 -24.64
N VAL A 151 31.13 33.31 -24.77
CA VAL A 151 31.43 34.62 -24.15
C VAL A 151 30.94 35.79 -25.02
N TYR A 152 31.02 35.67 -26.34
CA TYR A 152 30.61 36.69 -27.30
C TYR A 152 29.47 36.15 -28.17
N CYS A 153 28.38 36.90 -28.29
CA CYS A 153 27.20 36.43 -29.01
C CYS A 153 27.45 36.30 -30.53
N PRO A 154 27.19 35.14 -31.17
CA PRO A 154 27.40 34.96 -32.62
C PRO A 154 26.59 35.89 -33.53
N TYR A 155 25.53 36.52 -33.01
CA TYR A 155 24.58 37.33 -33.79
C TYR A 155 24.71 38.83 -33.58
N CYS A 156 25.38 39.29 -32.51
CA CYS A 156 25.49 40.72 -32.19
C CYS A 156 26.77 41.10 -31.43
N SER A 157 27.75 40.20 -31.36
CA SER A 157 29.07 40.36 -30.68
C SER A 157 29.04 40.75 -29.20
N ALA A 158 27.87 40.91 -28.59
CA ALA A 158 27.73 41.37 -27.21
C ALA A 158 28.32 40.37 -26.19
N THR A 159 28.92 40.91 -25.13
CA THR A 159 29.58 40.16 -24.06
C THR A 159 28.59 39.53 -23.09
N ASN A 160 28.71 38.22 -22.88
CA ASN A 160 27.77 37.37 -22.15
C ASN A 160 28.50 36.53 -21.07
N GLY A 161 28.81 37.15 -19.94
CA GLY A 161 29.29 36.44 -18.74
C GLY A 161 28.23 35.61 -18.01
N THR A 162 28.55 35.10 -16.81
CA THR A 162 27.75 34.05 -16.15
C THR A 162 26.52 34.58 -15.41
N VAL A 163 25.34 34.01 -15.63
CA VAL A 163 24.12 34.29 -14.86
C VAL A 163 24.03 33.38 -13.63
N LYS A 164 23.82 33.96 -12.44
CA LYS A 164 23.79 33.27 -11.14
C LYS A 164 22.60 33.74 -10.28
N LYS A 165 22.06 32.86 -9.43
CA LYS A 165 21.07 33.24 -8.38
C LYS A 165 21.75 34.09 -7.30
N ALA A 166 21.05 35.08 -6.78
CA ALA A 166 21.42 35.84 -5.60
C ALA A 166 20.24 35.92 -4.61
N GLY A 167 20.51 35.91 -3.30
CA GLY A 167 19.47 35.90 -2.26
C GLY A 167 18.45 34.77 -2.44
N ALA A 168 17.19 35.02 -2.09
CA ALA A 168 16.10 34.07 -2.30
C ALA A 168 15.60 34.05 -3.76
N LEU A 169 15.42 35.22 -4.37
CA LEU A 169 14.65 35.41 -5.61
C LEU A 169 15.25 36.41 -6.63
N LYS A 170 16.50 36.85 -6.44
CA LYS A 170 17.20 37.76 -7.35
C LYS A 170 18.10 37.01 -8.34
N ILE A 171 18.35 37.61 -9.51
CA ILE A 171 19.18 37.04 -10.57
C ILE A 171 20.25 38.07 -10.95
N ILE A 172 21.52 37.65 -10.95
CA ILE A 172 22.66 38.50 -11.31
C ILE A 172 23.32 37.98 -12.58
N HIS A 173 23.60 38.89 -13.52
CA HIS A 173 24.49 38.67 -14.66
C HIS A 173 25.88 39.22 -14.37
N ASP A 174 26.85 38.31 -14.26
CA ASP A 174 28.26 38.60 -14.00
C ASP A 174 28.99 38.82 -15.33
N LYS A 175 28.70 39.96 -15.99
CA LYS A 175 28.92 40.19 -17.42
C LYS A 175 30.38 40.04 -17.87
N PHE A 176 31.32 40.58 -17.10
CA PHE A 176 32.74 40.67 -17.47
C PHE A 176 33.65 39.63 -16.77
N ARG A 177 33.07 38.51 -16.30
CA ARG A 177 33.77 37.48 -15.51
C ARG A 177 34.91 36.75 -16.26
N ALA A 178 34.93 36.79 -17.59
CA ALA A 178 35.96 36.10 -18.37
C ALA A 178 37.28 36.88 -18.37
N LYS A 179 38.44 36.21 -18.28
CA LYS A 179 39.75 36.91 -18.33
C LYS A 179 39.93 37.77 -19.59
N LYS A 180 39.34 37.35 -20.72
CA LYS A 180 39.37 38.08 -22.00
C LYS A 180 38.54 39.37 -22.00
N THR A 181 37.60 39.54 -21.07
CA THR A 181 36.68 40.70 -21.02
C THR A 181 37.12 41.77 -20.01
N ALA A 182 38.37 41.71 -19.53
CA ALA A 182 38.91 42.64 -18.52
C ALA A 182 39.02 44.09 -19.05
N GLU A 183 39.48 44.29 -20.28
CA GLU A 183 39.54 45.63 -20.89
C GLU A 183 38.16 46.28 -21.04
N GLU A 184 37.14 45.47 -21.35
CA GLU A 184 35.76 45.93 -21.43
C GLU A 184 35.22 46.36 -20.06
N MET A 185 35.61 45.66 -18.99
CA MET A 185 35.29 46.03 -17.61
C MET A 185 35.90 47.38 -17.24
N GLU A 186 37.16 47.65 -17.61
CA GLU A 186 37.81 48.94 -17.32
C GLU A 186 37.25 50.08 -18.18
N LYS A 187 36.92 49.82 -19.45
CA LYS A 187 36.17 50.76 -20.31
C LYS A 187 34.79 51.08 -19.70
N TRP A 188 34.11 50.09 -19.15
CA TRP A 188 32.82 50.25 -18.45
C TRP A 188 32.94 51.00 -17.12
N LYS A 189 33.95 50.72 -16.29
CA LYS A 189 34.18 51.49 -15.03
C LYS A 189 34.37 52.98 -15.31
N LYS A 190 35.08 53.33 -16.39
CA LYS A 190 35.31 54.73 -16.78
C LYS A 190 34.04 55.50 -17.12
N THR A 191 32.93 54.86 -17.52
CA THR A 191 31.67 55.59 -17.78
C THR A 191 31.01 56.13 -16.51
N PHE A 192 31.47 55.72 -15.32
CA PHE A 192 30.96 56.21 -14.03
C PHE A 192 31.78 57.36 -13.45
N ALA A 193 32.86 57.80 -14.09
CA ALA A 193 33.73 58.87 -13.54
C ALA A 193 32.95 60.15 -13.14
N PRO A 194 32.00 60.69 -13.96
CA PRO A 194 31.22 61.87 -13.55
C PRO A 194 30.33 61.64 -12.33
N ALA A 195 29.83 60.41 -12.14
CA ALA A 195 29.00 60.06 -10.98
C ALA A 195 29.83 59.89 -9.70
N VAL A 196 31.08 59.43 -9.83
CA VAL A 196 32.04 59.33 -8.71
C VAL A 196 32.60 60.70 -8.33
N GLU A 197 32.77 61.61 -9.29
CA GLU A 197 33.11 63.01 -9.01
C GLU A 197 31.99 63.72 -8.24
N ALA A 198 30.73 63.50 -8.62
CA ALA A 198 29.55 64.03 -7.93
C ALA A 198 29.35 63.43 -6.52
N GLN A 199 29.56 62.11 -6.34
CA GLN A 199 29.47 61.44 -5.04
C GLN A 199 30.56 60.38 -4.88
N LYS A 200 31.65 60.78 -4.22
CA LYS A 200 32.89 60.00 -4.04
C LYS A 200 32.68 58.61 -3.44
N GLU A 201 31.65 58.42 -2.63
CA GLU A 201 31.28 57.15 -2.00
C GLU A 201 31.00 56.03 -3.02
N LEU A 202 30.48 56.35 -4.22
CA LEU A 202 30.21 55.34 -5.26
C LEU A 202 31.48 54.58 -5.69
N SER A 203 32.67 55.16 -5.54
CA SER A 203 33.94 54.50 -5.84
C SER A 203 34.10 53.14 -5.13
N MET A 204 33.63 53.04 -3.88
CA MET A 204 33.67 51.82 -3.06
C MET A 204 32.68 50.74 -3.55
N TYR A 205 31.63 51.16 -4.28
CA TYR A 205 30.56 50.29 -4.76
C TYR A 205 30.71 49.87 -6.23
N LEU A 206 31.56 50.54 -7.02
CA LEU A 206 31.82 50.19 -8.44
C LEU A 206 32.10 48.70 -8.66
N ASN A 207 32.95 48.09 -7.82
CA ASN A 207 33.29 46.67 -7.93
C ASN A 207 32.11 45.72 -7.63
N LYS A 208 31.07 46.19 -6.93
CA LYS A 208 29.78 45.48 -6.78
C LYS A 208 28.84 45.78 -7.96
N ALA A 209 28.86 47.01 -8.49
CA ALA A 209 28.02 47.44 -9.61
C ALA A 209 28.35 46.74 -10.95
N VAL A 210 29.53 46.13 -11.09
CA VAL A 210 29.90 45.22 -12.21
C VAL A 210 28.91 44.04 -12.36
N HIS A 211 28.15 43.72 -11.32
CA HIS A 211 27.09 42.71 -11.34
C HIS A 211 25.74 43.32 -11.76
N GLU A 212 25.32 43.02 -12.99
CA GLU A 212 24.07 43.52 -13.57
C GLU A 212 22.87 42.74 -13.02
N GLU A 213 21.96 43.39 -12.29
CA GLU A 213 20.74 42.75 -11.80
C GLU A 213 19.70 42.55 -12.92
N LEU A 214 19.25 41.31 -13.07
CA LEU A 214 18.19 40.92 -14.00
C LEU A 214 16.87 40.85 -13.25
N ASN A 215 16.24 42.00 -13.04
CA ASN A 215 14.91 42.11 -12.42
C ASN A 215 13.80 41.52 -13.34
N PRO A 216 12.61 41.19 -12.79
CA PRO A 216 11.54 40.55 -13.57
C PRO A 216 11.10 41.33 -14.81
N LEU A 217 11.12 42.67 -14.75
CA LEU A 217 10.71 43.54 -15.86
C LEU A 217 11.68 43.46 -17.05
N LYS A 218 13.00 43.55 -16.77
CA LYS A 218 14.05 43.39 -17.79
C LYS A 218 14.10 41.98 -18.37
N VAL A 219 13.80 40.96 -17.56
CA VAL A 219 13.71 39.56 -18.03
C VAL A 219 12.47 39.35 -18.92
N LEU A 220 11.33 39.94 -18.58
CA LEU A 220 10.12 39.90 -19.41
C LEU A 220 10.37 40.47 -20.81
N ASP A 221 11.03 41.63 -20.90
CA ASP A 221 11.37 42.26 -22.18
C ASP A 221 12.53 41.58 -22.93
N LEU A 222 13.33 40.76 -22.27
CA LEU A 222 14.24 39.82 -22.95
C LEU A 222 13.47 38.63 -23.53
N PHE A 223 12.56 38.05 -22.76
CA PHE A 223 11.80 36.85 -23.13
C PHE A 223 10.84 37.10 -24.30
N ARG A 224 10.12 38.23 -24.31
CA ARG A 224 9.29 38.68 -25.44
C ARG A 224 10.04 38.74 -26.79
N ARG A 225 11.37 38.92 -26.78
CA ARG A 225 12.22 39.02 -27.97
C ARG A 225 12.82 37.68 -28.44
N ILE A 226 12.50 36.56 -27.77
CA ILE A 226 12.93 35.23 -28.19
C ILE A 226 12.08 34.77 -29.38
N SER A 227 12.72 34.18 -30.39
CA SER A 227 12.06 33.63 -31.58
C SER A 227 11.43 32.25 -31.30
N ASP A 228 10.37 31.90 -32.02
CA ASP A 228 9.67 30.62 -31.82
C ASP A 228 10.57 29.39 -32.12
N GLU A 229 11.50 29.50 -33.06
CA GLU A 229 12.53 28.46 -33.29
C GLU A 229 13.51 28.34 -32.12
N ASP A 230 13.90 29.46 -31.50
CA ASP A 230 14.80 29.46 -30.35
C ASP A 230 14.10 28.94 -29.09
N CYS A 231 12.76 29.08 -28.99
CA CYS A 231 11.95 28.43 -27.96
C CYS A 231 12.04 26.89 -28.02
N GLU A 232 12.09 26.29 -29.22
CA GLU A 232 12.30 24.83 -29.36
C GLU A 232 13.67 24.41 -28.81
N LEU A 233 14.72 25.20 -29.03
CA LEU A 233 16.07 24.95 -28.50
C LEU A 233 16.14 25.04 -26.97
N LEU A 234 15.30 25.88 -26.37
CA LEU A 234 15.10 25.94 -24.90
C LEU A 234 14.27 24.74 -24.38
N GLY A 235 13.73 23.89 -25.26
CA GLY A 235 12.93 22.71 -24.94
C GLY A 235 11.42 22.95 -24.87
N LEU A 236 10.95 24.17 -25.15
CA LEU A 236 9.55 24.56 -25.15
C LEU A 236 8.86 24.20 -26.47
N GLN A 237 7.56 24.44 -26.56
CA GLN A 237 6.80 24.41 -27.81
C GLN A 237 5.98 25.71 -27.90
N PRO A 238 6.24 26.60 -28.87
CA PRO A 238 5.71 27.97 -28.86
C PRO A 238 4.18 28.05 -28.86
N GLY A 239 3.50 27.07 -29.48
CA GLY A 239 2.02 26.98 -29.47
C GLY A 239 1.39 26.46 -28.16
N TRP A 240 2.18 26.09 -27.15
CA TRP A 240 1.71 25.61 -25.82
C TRP A 240 2.36 26.31 -24.63
N GLY A 241 3.41 27.10 -24.86
CA GLY A 241 3.96 28.02 -23.87
C GLY A 241 5.22 28.73 -24.34
N ARG A 242 5.31 30.04 -24.07
CA ARG A 242 6.43 30.92 -24.42
C ARG A 242 7.18 31.42 -23.16
N PRO A 243 8.48 31.74 -23.25
CA PRO A 243 9.30 32.10 -22.08
C PRO A 243 8.74 33.21 -21.19
N GLU A 244 8.11 34.23 -21.78
CA GLU A 244 7.53 35.39 -21.07
C GLU A 244 6.40 35.04 -20.10
N GLU A 245 5.70 33.93 -20.32
CA GLU A 245 4.63 33.43 -19.44
C GLU A 245 5.17 32.87 -18.11
N PHE A 246 6.49 32.66 -18.01
CA PHE A 246 7.18 32.29 -16.78
C PHE A 246 7.27 33.48 -15.80
N ILE A 247 6.92 34.69 -16.26
CA ILE A 247 6.94 35.95 -15.50
C ILE A 247 5.49 36.40 -15.26
N TRP A 248 5.09 36.45 -13.98
CA TRP A 248 3.72 36.77 -13.62
C TRP A 248 3.47 38.28 -13.69
N GLN A 249 2.60 38.66 -14.62
CA GLN A 249 1.99 39.99 -14.77
C GLN A 249 0.54 40.01 -14.26
N TYR A 250 -0.12 38.85 -14.27
CA TYR A 250 -1.48 38.62 -13.78
C TYR A 250 -1.43 37.38 -12.89
N LEU A 251 -2.14 37.42 -11.75
CA LEU A 251 -2.21 36.33 -10.78
C LEU A 251 -3.64 35.79 -10.73
N SER A 252 -3.83 34.50 -11.03
CA SER A 252 -5.14 33.85 -10.91
C SER A 252 -5.56 33.69 -9.44
N VAL A 253 -6.70 34.27 -9.11
CA VAL A 253 -7.42 34.11 -7.85
C VAL A 253 -8.32 32.87 -7.99
N PRO A 254 -8.07 31.77 -7.25
CA PRO A 254 -8.88 30.57 -7.35
C PRO A 254 -10.31 30.79 -6.82
N PRO A 255 -11.27 29.92 -7.15
CA PRO A 255 -12.60 29.93 -6.55
C PRO A 255 -12.61 29.74 -5.03
N VAL A 256 -13.69 30.18 -4.38
CA VAL A 256 -13.86 30.03 -2.91
C VAL A 256 -13.89 28.55 -2.50
N CYS A 257 -14.41 27.65 -3.35
CA CYS A 257 -14.44 26.20 -3.07
C CYS A 257 -13.03 25.55 -2.91
N ILE A 258 -11.96 26.22 -3.37
CA ILE A 258 -10.56 25.77 -3.18
C ILE A 258 -9.98 26.26 -1.84
N ARG A 259 -10.54 27.35 -1.28
CA ARG A 259 -10.08 28.03 -0.06
C ARG A 259 -11.25 28.36 0.91
N PRO A 260 -12.04 27.36 1.33
CA PRO A 260 -13.28 27.60 2.06
C PRO A 260 -13.04 28.18 3.46
N SER A 261 -13.77 29.24 3.80
CA SER A 261 -13.83 29.83 5.14
C SER A 261 -14.51 28.87 6.12
N VAL A 262 -14.03 28.84 7.37
CA VAL A 262 -14.56 27.96 8.43
C VAL A 262 -15.22 28.80 9.51
N ALA A 263 -16.55 28.73 9.61
CA ALA A 263 -17.29 29.41 10.68
C ALA A 263 -17.05 28.72 12.03
N GLN A 264 -16.83 29.52 13.08
CA GLN A 264 -16.69 29.07 14.47
C GLN A 264 -17.18 30.17 15.41
N ASP A 265 -18.21 29.88 16.21
CA ASP A 265 -18.68 30.66 17.37
C ASP A 265 -18.74 32.18 17.16
N GLY A 266 -19.51 32.62 16.15
CA GLY A 266 -19.68 34.05 15.80
C GLY A 266 -18.54 34.65 14.97
N ALA A 267 -17.46 33.91 14.73
CA ALA A 267 -16.35 34.28 13.87
C ALA A 267 -16.28 33.41 12.59
N SER A 268 -15.49 33.89 11.63
CA SER A 268 -15.07 33.17 10.44
C SER A 268 -13.55 33.07 10.47
N ASN A 269 -13.02 31.86 10.36
CA ASN A 269 -11.59 31.58 10.28
C ASN A 269 -11.24 31.35 8.81
N GLU A 270 -10.43 32.24 8.26
CA GLU A 270 -10.19 32.32 6.82
C GLU A 270 -9.05 31.39 6.38
N ASP A 271 -9.15 30.86 5.17
CA ASP A 271 -8.13 29.99 4.62
C ASP A 271 -6.79 30.75 4.39
N ASP A 272 -5.67 30.07 4.70
CA ASP A 272 -4.29 30.56 4.52
C ASP A 272 -4.04 31.25 3.15
N LEU A 273 -4.73 30.82 2.07
CA LEU A 273 -4.64 31.43 0.73
C LEU A 273 -5.43 32.74 0.62
N THR A 274 -6.59 32.86 1.28
CA THR A 274 -7.39 34.11 1.33
C THR A 274 -6.55 35.22 1.97
N VAL A 275 -5.93 34.93 3.11
CA VAL A 275 -5.09 35.89 3.85
C VAL A 275 -3.91 36.37 3.00
N LYS A 276 -3.20 35.45 2.32
CA LYS A 276 -2.09 35.84 1.44
C LYS A 276 -2.53 36.57 0.17
N LEU A 277 -3.74 36.35 -0.34
CA LEU A 277 -4.28 37.13 -1.46
C LEU A 277 -4.61 38.57 -1.04
N THR A 278 -5.22 38.78 0.14
CA THR A 278 -5.43 40.12 0.72
C THR A 278 -4.11 40.88 0.90
N GLU A 279 -3.05 40.20 1.36
CA GLU A 279 -1.71 40.77 1.48
C GLU A 279 -1.14 41.20 0.12
N ILE A 280 -1.23 40.34 -0.90
CA ILE A 280 -0.77 40.62 -2.27
C ILE A 280 -1.53 41.81 -2.88
N VAL A 281 -2.86 41.86 -2.72
CA VAL A 281 -3.70 42.99 -3.18
C VAL A 281 -3.28 44.30 -2.50
N PHE A 282 -3.05 44.26 -1.18
CA PHE A 282 -2.63 45.44 -0.41
C PHE A 282 -1.25 45.96 -0.86
N THR A 283 -0.23 45.11 -0.97
CA THR A 283 1.10 45.53 -1.45
C THR A 283 1.04 46.04 -2.88
N ASN A 284 0.27 45.39 -3.76
CA ASN A 284 0.11 45.81 -5.15
C ASN A 284 -0.56 47.19 -5.28
N ALA A 285 -1.59 47.46 -4.46
CA ALA A 285 -2.22 48.79 -4.38
C ALA A 285 -1.27 49.85 -3.80
N LEU A 286 -0.44 49.49 -2.82
CA LEU A 286 0.56 50.37 -2.21
C LEU A 286 1.65 50.77 -3.22
N ILE A 287 2.16 49.82 -4.03
CA ILE A 287 3.09 50.10 -5.14
C ILE A 287 2.44 51.01 -6.19
N LYS A 288 1.17 50.77 -6.55
CA LYS A 288 0.40 51.63 -7.47
C LYS A 288 0.36 53.08 -6.97
N GLN A 289 0.08 53.26 -5.68
CA GLN A 289 0.03 54.57 -5.04
C GLN A 289 1.42 55.21 -4.93
N GLY A 290 2.46 54.44 -4.59
CA GLY A 290 3.84 54.91 -4.53
C GLY A 290 4.35 55.45 -5.87
N LEU A 291 4.09 54.73 -6.96
CA LEU A 291 4.39 55.19 -8.33
C LEU A 291 3.65 56.50 -8.67
N SER A 292 2.37 56.62 -8.32
CA SER A 292 1.59 57.84 -8.57
C SER A 292 2.01 59.06 -7.73
N ARG A 293 2.71 58.83 -6.61
CA ARG A 293 3.16 59.87 -5.66
C ARG A 293 4.66 60.19 -5.75
N GLY A 294 5.42 59.51 -6.61
CA GLY A 294 6.87 59.70 -6.73
C GLY A 294 7.66 59.15 -5.54
N ALA A 295 7.31 57.96 -5.04
CA ALA A 295 8.02 57.31 -3.94
C ALA A 295 9.52 57.06 -4.27
N PRO A 296 10.46 57.24 -3.31
CA PRO A 296 11.88 57.01 -3.55
C PRO A 296 12.22 55.58 -3.99
N THR A 297 13.16 55.45 -4.93
CA THR A 297 13.57 54.16 -5.53
C THR A 297 13.89 53.05 -4.51
N PRO A 298 14.59 53.29 -3.38
CA PRO A 298 14.84 52.24 -2.39
C PRO A 298 13.55 51.65 -1.79
N GLN A 299 12.59 52.53 -1.46
CA GLN A 299 11.29 52.14 -0.88
C GLN A 299 10.44 51.35 -1.88
N PHE A 300 10.47 51.76 -3.16
CA PHE A 300 9.82 51.02 -4.25
C PHE A 300 10.43 49.63 -4.45
N MET A 301 11.76 49.51 -4.43
CA MET A 301 12.46 48.23 -4.57
C MET A 301 12.19 47.27 -3.40
N GLU A 302 12.13 47.79 -2.17
CA GLU A 302 11.74 47.03 -0.98
C GLU A 302 10.30 46.49 -1.09
N GLN A 303 9.35 47.33 -1.51
CA GLN A 303 7.96 46.93 -1.72
C GLN A 303 7.81 45.88 -2.84
N TRP A 304 8.60 45.99 -3.91
CA TRP A 304 8.62 44.99 -5.00
C TRP A 304 9.20 43.65 -4.54
N GLU A 305 10.28 43.65 -3.75
CA GLU A 305 10.84 42.44 -3.15
C GLU A 305 9.86 41.78 -2.15
N PHE A 306 9.13 42.58 -1.36
CA PHE A 306 8.05 42.08 -0.50
C PHE A 306 6.91 41.45 -1.31
N LEU A 307 6.38 42.14 -2.34
CA LEU A 307 5.34 41.59 -3.23
C LEU A 307 5.78 40.24 -3.83
N GLN A 308 7.01 40.20 -4.32
CA GLN A 308 7.59 39.01 -4.94
C GLN A 308 7.77 37.86 -3.93
N LEU A 309 8.08 38.17 -2.66
CA LEU A 309 8.12 37.19 -1.58
C LEU A 309 6.73 36.64 -1.24
N SER A 310 5.73 37.51 -1.05
CA SER A 310 4.35 37.13 -0.73
C SER A 310 3.73 36.24 -1.82
N VAL A 311 3.94 36.59 -3.10
CA VAL A 311 3.53 35.78 -4.26
C VAL A 311 4.27 34.44 -4.31
N ALA A 312 5.56 34.38 -3.95
CA ALA A 312 6.29 33.12 -3.87
C ALA A 312 5.78 32.22 -2.73
N MET A 313 5.50 32.78 -1.55
CA MET A 313 4.96 32.05 -0.40
C MET A 313 3.55 31.48 -0.65
N TYR A 314 2.73 32.21 -1.40
CA TYR A 314 1.39 31.77 -1.83
C TYR A 314 1.44 30.46 -2.64
N VAL A 315 2.44 30.29 -3.50
CA VAL A 315 2.67 29.04 -4.25
C VAL A 315 3.35 27.98 -3.37
N ASN A 316 4.43 28.35 -2.69
CA ASN A 316 5.21 27.47 -1.83
C ASN A 316 5.77 28.25 -0.64
N SER A 317 5.25 28.01 0.56
CA SER A 317 5.66 28.71 1.78
C SER A 317 7.02 28.25 2.33
N GLU A 318 7.47 27.05 1.99
CA GLU A 318 8.80 26.52 2.34
C GLU A 318 9.86 26.99 1.33
N LEU A 319 10.26 28.26 1.40
CA LEU A 319 11.28 28.85 0.53
C LEU A 319 12.69 28.66 1.11
N PRO A 320 13.62 27.98 0.41
CA PRO A 320 15.00 27.84 0.88
C PRO A 320 15.72 29.19 0.84
N GLY A 321 16.08 29.69 2.02
CA GLY A 321 16.71 31.01 2.23
C GLY A 321 15.78 32.07 2.84
N VAL A 322 14.54 31.73 3.19
CA VAL A 322 13.63 32.61 3.97
C VAL A 322 13.34 31.93 5.31
N PRO A 323 13.74 32.52 6.45
CA PRO A 323 13.41 31.95 7.76
C PRO A 323 11.91 32.12 8.06
N SER A 324 11.26 31.07 8.59
CA SER A 324 9.94 31.21 9.19
C SER A 324 10.06 32.03 10.48
N GLN A 325 9.22 33.05 10.66
CA GLN A 325 9.22 33.81 11.91
C GLN A 325 8.82 32.90 13.08
N PRO A 326 9.61 32.86 14.18
CA PRO A 326 9.26 32.07 15.35
C PRO A 326 7.97 32.60 16.00
N GLY A 327 7.08 31.69 16.40
CA GLY A 327 5.79 32.02 17.00
C GLY A 327 4.62 32.15 16.00
N GLN A 328 4.86 32.36 14.70
CA GLN A 328 3.78 32.33 13.70
C GLN A 328 3.49 30.90 13.20
N LYS A 329 2.20 30.60 12.98
CA LYS A 329 1.74 29.34 12.36
C LYS A 329 2.23 29.28 10.90
N PRO A 330 2.88 28.19 10.45
CA PRO A 330 3.34 28.06 9.07
C PRO A 330 2.16 27.96 8.08
N ILE A 331 2.09 28.92 7.17
CA ILE A 331 1.05 29.09 6.14
C ILE A 331 1.13 27.96 5.10
N ARG A 332 0.00 27.44 4.61
CA ARG A 332 -0.07 26.37 3.61
C ARG A 332 -0.43 26.85 2.21
N GLY A 333 0.59 27.25 1.46
CA GLY A 333 0.52 27.50 0.01
C GLY A 333 0.14 26.25 -0.81
N PHE A 334 -0.02 26.39 -2.13
CA PHE A 334 -0.47 25.30 -3.00
C PHE A 334 0.40 24.04 -2.92
N VAL A 335 1.72 24.18 -2.90
CA VAL A 335 2.66 23.04 -2.81
C VAL A 335 2.43 22.23 -1.52
N GLN A 336 2.14 22.91 -0.40
CA GLN A 336 1.80 22.31 0.91
C GLN A 336 0.43 21.62 0.94
N ARG A 337 -0.44 21.85 -0.06
CA ARG A 337 -1.73 21.18 -0.24
C ARG A 337 -1.63 19.97 -1.18
N LEU A 338 -0.65 19.97 -2.08
CA LEU A 338 -0.41 18.88 -3.03
C LEU A 338 0.52 17.78 -2.46
N LYS A 339 1.59 18.15 -1.74
CA LYS A 339 2.63 17.23 -1.26
C LYS A 339 2.30 16.53 0.08
N GLY A 340 3.07 15.48 0.41
CA GLY A 340 3.02 14.80 1.71
C GLY A 340 1.94 13.72 1.82
N LYS A 341 1.81 13.08 3.00
CA LYS A 341 0.83 11.98 3.25
C LYS A 341 -0.62 12.48 3.15
N GLN A 342 -0.88 13.68 3.66
CA GLN A 342 -2.19 14.36 3.62
C GLN A 342 -2.36 15.30 2.40
N GLY A 343 -1.45 15.26 1.43
CA GLY A 343 -1.54 16.04 0.19
C GLY A 343 -2.48 15.38 -0.82
N ARG A 344 -3.11 16.18 -1.69
CA ARG A 344 -4.16 15.73 -2.63
C ARG A 344 -3.82 14.44 -3.37
N PHE A 345 -2.62 14.30 -3.91
CA PHE A 345 -2.19 13.11 -4.66
C PHE A 345 -2.27 11.81 -3.84
N ARG A 346 -2.04 11.86 -2.52
CA ARG A 346 -2.01 10.67 -1.64
C ARG A 346 -3.28 10.50 -0.81
N GLY A 347 -3.80 11.58 -0.24
CA GLY A 347 -4.92 11.57 0.72
C GLY A 347 -6.31 11.85 0.12
N ASN A 348 -6.39 12.20 -1.16
CA ASN A 348 -7.67 12.42 -1.87
C ASN A 348 -7.77 11.64 -3.19
N LEU A 349 -6.66 11.46 -3.92
CA LEU A 349 -6.64 10.80 -5.23
C LEU A 349 -6.24 9.31 -5.15
N SER A 350 -5.00 8.99 -4.75
CA SER A 350 -4.54 7.59 -4.64
C SER A 350 -5.25 6.79 -3.55
N GLY A 351 -5.83 7.49 -2.56
CA GLY A 351 -6.64 6.94 -1.50
C GLY A 351 -7.62 8.00 -1.03
N LYS A 352 -8.82 7.58 -0.64
CA LYS A 352 -9.92 8.42 -0.17
C LYS A 352 -10.77 7.64 0.84
N ARG A 353 -11.56 8.34 1.64
CA ARG A 353 -12.68 7.70 2.36
C ARG A 353 -13.74 7.30 1.33
N VAL A 354 -14.45 6.21 1.60
CA VAL A 354 -15.51 5.67 0.74
C VAL A 354 -16.73 5.32 1.61
N ASP A 355 -17.91 5.67 1.12
CA ASP A 355 -19.18 5.33 1.75
C ASP A 355 -19.51 3.83 1.57
N PHE A 356 -20.65 3.39 2.08
CA PHE A 356 -21.08 1.98 2.04
C PHE A 356 -20.03 1.00 2.59
N SER A 357 -19.31 1.44 3.62
CA SER A 357 -18.29 0.69 4.34
C SER A 357 -18.54 0.65 5.85
N GLY A 358 -18.07 -0.42 6.49
CA GLY A 358 -18.23 -0.65 7.93
C GLY A 358 -17.00 -1.34 8.52
N ARG A 359 -16.84 -1.23 9.85
CA ARG A 359 -15.73 -1.81 10.61
C ARG A 359 -16.25 -2.31 11.95
N THR A 360 -15.81 -3.49 12.38
CA THR A 360 -16.02 -4.04 13.72
C THR A 360 -14.99 -5.15 13.98
N VAL A 361 -14.90 -5.59 15.24
CA VAL A 361 -14.05 -6.69 15.70
C VAL A 361 -14.45 -8.00 15.01
N ILE A 362 -13.45 -8.83 14.68
CA ILE A 362 -13.67 -10.17 14.11
C ILE A 362 -13.79 -11.25 15.19
N SER A 363 -14.42 -12.37 14.85
CA SER A 363 -14.56 -13.55 15.72
C SER A 363 -14.70 -14.83 14.88
N PRO A 364 -14.28 -16.00 15.38
CA PRO A 364 -14.37 -17.26 14.63
C PRO A 364 -15.82 -17.74 14.49
N ASP A 365 -16.11 -18.45 13.38
CA ASP A 365 -17.32 -19.29 13.26
C ASP A 365 -17.09 -20.45 12.25
N PRO A 366 -16.71 -21.65 12.72
CA PRO A 366 -16.37 -22.78 11.84
C PRO A 366 -17.59 -23.40 11.15
N ASN A 367 -18.80 -22.92 11.46
CA ASN A 367 -20.04 -23.40 10.83
C ASN A 367 -20.34 -22.66 9.51
N LEU A 368 -19.77 -21.46 9.32
CA LEU A 368 -19.81 -20.72 8.06
C LEU A 368 -18.96 -21.41 7.00
N ARG A 369 -19.33 -21.23 5.73
CA ARG A 369 -18.47 -21.61 4.61
C ARG A 369 -17.26 -20.68 4.54
N ILE A 370 -16.15 -21.15 3.96
CA ILE A 370 -14.97 -20.30 3.71
C ILE A 370 -15.26 -19.11 2.75
N ASP A 371 -16.32 -19.17 1.95
CA ASP A 371 -16.76 -18.06 1.08
C ASP A 371 -17.92 -17.22 1.69
N GLU A 372 -18.22 -17.38 2.98
CA GLU A 372 -19.22 -16.60 3.73
C GLU A 372 -18.58 -15.76 4.86
N VAL A 373 -19.10 -14.55 5.06
CA VAL A 373 -18.78 -13.68 6.20
C VAL A 373 -20.06 -13.30 6.95
N ALA A 374 -20.10 -13.49 8.27
CA ALA A 374 -21.24 -13.05 9.06
C ALA A 374 -21.24 -11.52 9.19
N VAL A 375 -22.36 -10.91 8.84
CA VAL A 375 -22.60 -9.47 8.94
C VAL A 375 -23.61 -9.21 10.07
N PRO A 376 -23.28 -8.38 11.07
CA PRO A 376 -24.24 -7.92 12.08
C PRO A 376 -25.51 -7.35 11.45
N GLU A 377 -26.69 -7.75 11.93
CA GLU A 377 -27.99 -7.21 11.50
C GLU A 377 -28.03 -5.67 11.56
N ARG A 378 -27.40 -5.08 12.60
CA ARG A 378 -27.25 -3.63 12.77
C ARG A 378 -26.43 -2.98 11.65
N VAL A 379 -25.43 -3.67 11.11
CA VAL A 379 -24.63 -3.21 9.97
C VAL A 379 -25.41 -3.42 8.68
N ALA A 380 -26.09 -4.56 8.53
CA ALA A 380 -26.91 -4.90 7.37
C ALA A 380 -28.13 -3.98 7.14
N LYS A 381 -28.67 -3.36 8.20
CA LYS A 381 -29.72 -2.32 8.09
C LYS A 381 -29.20 -0.95 7.66
N VAL A 382 -27.93 -0.63 7.96
CA VAL A 382 -27.33 0.67 7.63
C VAL A 382 -26.68 0.65 6.24
N LEU A 383 -25.91 -0.41 5.95
CA LEU A 383 -25.38 -0.66 4.62
C LEU A 383 -26.52 -1.13 3.71
N THR A 384 -26.64 -0.51 2.54
CA THR A 384 -27.70 -0.81 1.57
C THR A 384 -27.13 -1.14 0.20
N TYR A 385 -27.96 -1.79 -0.61
CA TYR A 385 -27.70 -2.05 -2.02
C TYR A 385 -28.81 -1.43 -2.89
N PRO A 386 -28.48 -0.62 -3.92
CA PRO A 386 -29.43 -0.02 -4.84
C PRO A 386 -29.94 -1.04 -5.86
N GLU A 387 -30.80 -1.94 -5.43
CA GLU A 387 -31.42 -2.94 -6.29
C GLU A 387 -32.43 -2.27 -7.23
N ARG A 388 -32.24 -2.43 -8.55
CA ARG A 388 -33.20 -1.93 -9.55
C ARG A 388 -34.39 -2.89 -9.68
N VAL A 389 -35.60 -2.34 -9.73
CA VAL A 389 -36.84 -3.12 -9.87
C VAL A 389 -36.91 -3.70 -11.29
N THR A 390 -37.01 -5.02 -11.34
CA THR A 390 -37.24 -5.85 -12.53
C THR A 390 -38.44 -6.77 -12.29
N PRO A 391 -39.05 -7.37 -13.32
CA PRO A 391 -40.16 -8.32 -13.13
C PRO A 391 -39.84 -9.47 -12.15
N HIS A 392 -38.58 -9.91 -12.07
CA HIS A 392 -38.14 -11.02 -11.24
C HIS A 392 -37.99 -10.68 -9.74
N ASN A 393 -37.57 -9.46 -9.40
CA ASN A 393 -37.32 -9.05 -8.01
C ASN A 393 -38.41 -8.14 -7.40
N MET A 394 -39.40 -7.71 -8.20
CA MET A 394 -40.47 -6.79 -7.80
C MET A 394 -41.16 -7.20 -6.49
N ASP A 395 -41.62 -8.44 -6.33
CA ASP A 395 -42.35 -8.88 -5.14
C ASP A 395 -41.45 -9.18 -3.93
N MET A 396 -40.14 -9.29 -4.11
CA MET A 396 -39.16 -9.21 -3.01
C MET A 396 -39.04 -7.75 -2.54
N LEU A 397 -38.87 -6.81 -3.47
CA LEU A 397 -38.68 -5.40 -3.17
C LEU A 397 -39.93 -4.75 -2.57
N ARG A 398 -41.15 -5.12 -3.02
CA ARG A 398 -42.41 -4.70 -2.39
C ARG A 398 -42.46 -5.09 -0.91
N ARG A 399 -42.04 -6.31 -0.55
CA ARG A 399 -41.97 -6.76 0.85
C ARG A 399 -40.91 -5.96 1.63
N ALA A 400 -39.73 -5.74 1.06
CA ALA A 400 -38.68 -4.93 1.69
C ALA A 400 -39.13 -3.46 1.94
N VAL A 401 -39.85 -2.85 1.00
CA VAL A 401 -40.41 -1.49 1.13
C VAL A 401 -41.51 -1.43 2.21
N ARG A 402 -42.41 -2.43 2.27
CA ARG A 402 -43.42 -2.53 3.34
C ARG A 402 -42.79 -2.70 4.73
N ASN A 403 -41.77 -3.56 4.84
CA ASN A 403 -40.98 -3.73 6.08
C ASN A 403 -40.29 -2.42 6.49
N GLY A 404 -39.70 -1.68 5.54
CA GLY A 404 -39.09 -0.38 5.79
C GLY A 404 -37.71 -0.48 6.47
N PRO A 405 -37.25 0.59 7.15
CA PRO A 405 -35.85 0.69 7.58
C PRO A 405 -35.54 -0.06 8.88
N ASP A 406 -36.50 -0.21 9.79
CA ASP A 406 -36.24 -0.69 11.15
C ASP A 406 -36.30 -2.24 11.27
N VAL A 407 -36.90 -2.94 10.29
CA VAL A 407 -37.04 -4.42 10.24
C VAL A 407 -36.17 -5.00 9.14
N HIS A 408 -35.42 -6.07 9.42
CA HIS A 408 -34.66 -6.83 8.42
C HIS A 408 -35.42 -8.11 8.01
N PRO A 409 -35.45 -8.50 6.73
CA PRO A 409 -34.95 -7.78 5.56
C PRO A 409 -35.90 -6.63 5.16
N GLY A 410 -35.36 -5.43 4.95
CA GLY A 410 -36.12 -4.22 4.67
C GLY A 410 -35.42 -3.30 3.68
N ALA A 411 -35.81 -2.02 3.67
CA ALA A 411 -35.26 -1.00 2.78
C ALA A 411 -35.30 0.40 3.42
N ASN A 412 -34.31 1.23 3.07
CA ASN A 412 -34.19 2.58 3.62
C ASN A 412 -34.76 3.64 2.67
N TYR A 413 -34.47 3.55 1.36
CA TYR A 413 -34.89 4.56 0.39
C TYR A 413 -35.49 3.93 -0.88
N VAL A 414 -36.33 4.69 -1.57
CA VAL A 414 -36.81 4.40 -2.92
C VAL A 414 -36.60 5.63 -3.79
N SER A 415 -35.99 5.44 -4.96
CA SER A 415 -35.65 6.50 -5.91
C SER A 415 -36.42 6.31 -7.22
N ARG A 416 -37.19 7.33 -7.61
CA ARG A 416 -37.89 7.41 -8.91
C ARG A 416 -37.30 8.55 -9.73
N GLY A 417 -36.53 8.20 -10.76
CA GLY A 417 -35.66 9.18 -11.44
C GLY A 417 -34.76 9.88 -10.43
N GLU A 418 -34.77 11.21 -10.43
CA GLU A 418 -34.01 12.05 -9.49
C GLU A 418 -34.64 12.13 -8.09
N THR A 419 -35.90 11.70 -7.92
CA THR A 419 -36.63 11.84 -6.64
C THR A 419 -36.35 10.68 -5.68
N LYS A 420 -35.45 10.90 -4.70
CA LYS A 420 -35.16 9.95 -3.62
C LYS A 420 -36.04 10.18 -2.39
N LYS A 421 -36.81 9.18 -1.97
CA LYS A 421 -37.72 9.20 -0.81
C LYS A 421 -37.19 8.30 0.31
N PHE A 422 -37.18 8.80 1.55
CA PHE A 422 -36.79 8.03 2.73
C PHE A 422 -38.01 7.33 3.36
N LEU A 423 -37.95 6.01 3.51
CA LEU A 423 -39.11 5.19 3.88
C LEU A 423 -39.56 5.34 5.34
N LYS A 424 -38.75 5.96 6.21
CA LYS A 424 -39.11 6.18 7.62
C LYS A 424 -40.28 7.15 7.82
N PHE A 425 -40.45 8.11 6.91
CA PHE A 425 -41.47 9.18 7.01
C PHE A 425 -42.56 9.09 5.94
N ALA A 426 -42.60 7.99 5.16
CA ALA A 426 -43.47 7.86 4.00
C ALA A 426 -44.47 6.70 4.14
N ASN A 427 -45.60 6.77 3.43
CA ASN A 427 -46.58 5.68 3.39
C ASN A 427 -46.02 4.47 2.60
N ARG A 428 -45.38 3.55 3.32
CA ARG A 428 -44.71 2.35 2.80
C ARG A 428 -45.60 1.47 1.93
N ASN A 429 -46.88 1.31 2.28
CA ASN A 429 -47.82 0.49 1.51
C ASN A 429 -48.05 1.11 0.13
N SER A 430 -48.47 2.37 0.08
CA SER A 430 -48.70 3.10 -1.18
C SER A 430 -47.47 3.14 -2.10
N ILE A 431 -46.26 3.26 -1.53
CA ILE A 431 -45.01 3.24 -2.32
C ILE A 431 -44.70 1.84 -2.87
N ALA A 432 -44.95 0.76 -2.10
CA ALA A 432 -44.77 -0.61 -2.57
C ALA A 432 -45.79 -1.01 -3.64
N ASP A 433 -47.05 -0.61 -3.46
CA ASP A 433 -48.14 -0.98 -4.37
C ASP A 433 -47.96 -0.29 -5.73
N GLY A 434 -47.61 0.99 -5.70
CA GLY A 434 -47.24 1.77 -6.89
C GLY A 434 -45.79 1.64 -7.34
N LEU A 435 -45.04 0.61 -6.93
CA LEU A 435 -43.64 0.37 -7.33
C LEU A 435 -43.56 -0.11 -8.78
N ALA A 436 -42.71 0.52 -9.61
CA ALA A 436 -42.64 0.28 -11.05
C ALA A 436 -41.30 -0.33 -11.50
N VAL A 437 -41.31 -1.07 -12.61
CA VAL A 437 -40.07 -1.56 -13.25
C VAL A 437 -39.19 -0.38 -13.66
N GLY A 438 -37.92 -0.42 -13.26
CA GLY A 438 -36.96 0.65 -13.50
C GLY A 438 -36.71 1.58 -12.31
N ASP A 439 -37.60 1.62 -11.30
CA ASP A 439 -37.36 2.25 -9.98
C ASP A 439 -36.12 1.62 -9.31
N VAL A 440 -35.49 2.33 -8.36
CA VAL A 440 -34.37 1.81 -7.57
C VAL A 440 -34.76 1.78 -6.08
N VAL A 441 -34.53 0.64 -5.43
CA VAL A 441 -34.81 0.43 -4.00
C VAL A 441 -33.49 0.16 -3.28
N GLU A 442 -33.13 1.05 -2.35
CA GLU A 442 -31.97 0.88 -1.46
C GLU A 442 -32.37 -0.06 -0.32
N ARG A 443 -32.40 -1.36 -0.65
CA ARG A 443 -32.67 -2.46 0.28
C ARG A 443 -31.49 -2.68 1.23
N HIS A 444 -31.75 -3.27 2.38
CA HIS A 444 -30.72 -3.77 3.30
C HIS A 444 -29.84 -4.84 2.62
N VAL A 445 -28.63 -5.04 3.14
CA VAL A 445 -27.79 -6.20 2.80
C VAL A 445 -28.50 -7.47 3.27
N ILE A 446 -28.58 -8.49 2.42
CA ILE A 446 -29.24 -9.78 2.71
C ILE A 446 -28.28 -10.97 2.60
N ASP A 447 -28.73 -12.14 3.04
CA ASP A 447 -27.99 -13.39 2.89
C ASP A 447 -27.63 -13.64 1.40
N GLY A 448 -26.34 -13.86 1.12
CA GLY A 448 -25.82 -14.14 -0.21
C GLY A 448 -25.25 -12.94 -0.97
N ASP A 449 -25.48 -11.71 -0.50
CA ASP A 449 -24.93 -10.49 -1.12
C ASP A 449 -23.40 -10.50 -1.19
N ILE A 450 -22.87 -9.90 -2.25
CA ILE A 450 -21.44 -9.80 -2.55
C ILE A 450 -20.83 -8.66 -1.73
N VAL A 451 -19.82 -8.96 -0.89
CA VAL A 451 -19.14 -7.98 -0.03
C VAL A 451 -17.62 -8.16 -0.06
N LEU A 452 -16.88 -7.05 -0.09
CA LEU A 452 -15.42 -7.04 -0.01
C LEU A 452 -14.98 -6.94 1.46
N PHE A 453 -14.09 -7.83 1.89
CA PHE A 453 -13.62 -7.93 3.28
C PHE A 453 -12.10 -7.80 3.35
N ASN A 454 -11.60 -6.87 4.17
CA ASN A 454 -10.25 -6.31 4.07
C ASN A 454 -9.61 -6.06 5.45
N ARG A 455 -8.39 -6.58 5.65
CA ARG A 455 -7.57 -6.26 6.82
C ARG A 455 -6.50 -5.21 6.50
N GLN A 456 -6.29 -4.30 7.45
CA GLN A 456 -5.23 -3.29 7.42
C GLN A 456 -4.18 -3.65 8.47
N PRO A 457 -2.87 -3.66 8.16
CA PRO A 457 -2.25 -3.33 6.87
C PRO A 457 -2.44 -4.45 5.82
N SER A 458 -2.67 -4.06 4.58
CA SER A 458 -2.81 -4.97 3.44
C SER A 458 -1.44 -5.20 2.80
N LEU A 459 -0.92 -6.44 2.87
CA LEU A 459 0.45 -6.78 2.44
C LEU A 459 0.53 -7.41 1.04
N HIS A 460 -0.55 -8.01 0.56
CA HIS A 460 -0.62 -8.69 -0.75
C HIS A 460 -2.08 -8.78 -1.23
N LYS A 461 -2.35 -9.22 -2.48
CA LYS A 461 -3.71 -9.21 -3.05
C LYS A 461 -4.76 -9.86 -2.13
N LEU A 462 -4.42 -10.97 -1.49
CA LEU A 462 -5.33 -11.76 -0.64
C LEU A 462 -5.70 -11.08 0.70
N SER A 463 -5.10 -9.92 1.03
CA SER A 463 -5.49 -9.14 2.22
C SER A 463 -6.84 -8.43 2.05
N ILE A 464 -7.38 -8.41 0.81
CA ILE A 464 -8.76 -8.05 0.48
C ILE A 464 -9.35 -9.15 -0.43
N MET A 465 -10.49 -9.72 -0.04
CA MET A 465 -11.18 -10.77 -0.81
C MET A 465 -12.69 -10.56 -0.76
N CYS A 466 -13.39 -11.14 -1.72
CA CYS A 466 -14.85 -11.12 -1.79
C CYS A 466 -15.47 -12.33 -1.07
N HIS A 467 -16.44 -12.04 -0.21
CA HIS A 467 -17.24 -13.01 0.55
C HIS A 467 -18.72 -12.82 0.25
N ARG A 468 -19.54 -13.80 0.63
CA ARG A 468 -20.99 -13.69 0.68
C ARG A 468 -21.44 -13.27 2.08
N ALA A 469 -22.25 -12.23 2.18
CA ALA A 469 -22.82 -11.78 3.44
C ALA A 469 -23.77 -12.83 4.03
N LYS A 470 -23.70 -13.02 5.35
CA LYS A 470 -24.62 -13.88 6.12
C LYS A 470 -25.11 -13.14 7.36
N VAL A 471 -26.37 -12.74 7.40
CA VAL A 471 -26.85 -11.81 8.43
C VAL A 471 -27.04 -12.54 9.76
N ARG A 472 -26.53 -11.95 10.86
CA ARG A 472 -26.54 -12.53 12.21
C ARG A 472 -26.86 -11.47 13.28
N PRO A 473 -27.50 -11.84 14.41
CA PRO A 473 -27.94 -10.88 15.43
C PRO A 473 -26.79 -10.29 16.29
N TRP A 474 -25.60 -10.89 16.23
CA TRP A 474 -24.40 -10.45 16.96
C TRP A 474 -23.81 -9.15 16.38
N ARG A 475 -22.80 -8.57 17.05
CA ARG A 475 -22.19 -7.26 16.69
C ARG A 475 -20.80 -7.35 16.06
N THR A 476 -20.18 -8.52 16.05
CA THR A 476 -18.87 -8.79 15.44
C THR A 476 -19.03 -9.31 14.01
N PHE A 477 -18.02 -9.12 13.17
CA PHE A 477 -17.89 -9.90 11.95
C PHE A 477 -17.45 -11.33 12.30
N ARG A 478 -17.85 -12.33 11.52
CA ARG A 478 -17.34 -13.69 11.66
C ARG A 478 -16.94 -14.29 10.33
N LEU A 479 -15.91 -15.12 10.35
CA LEU A 479 -15.39 -15.84 9.21
C LEU A 479 -14.90 -17.22 9.64
N ASN A 480 -14.86 -18.15 8.69
CA ASN A 480 -14.25 -19.46 8.90
C ASN A 480 -12.73 -19.31 9.03
N GLU A 481 -12.16 -20.00 10.02
CA GLU A 481 -10.78 -19.85 10.49
C GLU A 481 -9.74 -20.30 9.45
N CYS A 482 -10.12 -21.17 8.51
CA CYS A 482 -9.28 -21.53 7.36
C CYS A 482 -8.88 -20.31 6.50
N VAL A 483 -9.66 -19.21 6.55
CA VAL A 483 -9.45 -17.97 5.77
C VAL A 483 -8.65 -16.92 6.56
N CYS A 484 -8.29 -17.19 7.81
CA CYS A 484 -7.48 -16.26 8.60
C CYS A 484 -6.03 -16.15 8.12
N GLY A 485 -5.49 -17.18 7.47
CA GLY A 485 -4.12 -17.22 6.92
C GLY A 485 -3.81 -16.03 6.00
N PRO A 486 -4.58 -15.80 4.90
CA PRO A 486 -4.36 -14.65 4.03
C PRO A 486 -4.60 -13.27 4.67
N TYR A 487 -5.42 -13.16 5.71
CA TYR A 487 -5.55 -11.91 6.45
C TYR A 487 -4.45 -11.71 7.50
N ASN A 488 -3.70 -12.78 7.83
CA ASN A 488 -2.76 -12.87 8.95
C ASN A 488 -3.41 -12.46 10.29
N ALA A 489 -4.66 -12.89 10.51
CA ALA A 489 -5.53 -12.48 11.61
C ALA A 489 -5.71 -13.60 12.66
N ASP A 490 -5.80 -13.25 13.94
CA ASP A 490 -5.69 -14.18 15.06
C ASP A 490 -6.71 -13.97 16.21
N PHE A 491 -7.72 -13.12 15.98
CA PHE A 491 -8.89 -12.93 16.86
C PHE A 491 -8.60 -12.38 18.28
N ASP A 492 -7.50 -11.64 18.47
CA ASP A 492 -7.07 -11.07 19.76
C ASP A 492 -7.84 -9.81 20.22
N GLY A 493 -8.65 -9.23 19.32
CA GLY A 493 -9.20 -7.87 19.41
C GLY A 493 -9.20 -7.13 18.06
N ASP A 494 -8.44 -7.67 17.11
CA ASP A 494 -8.37 -7.35 15.68
C ASP A 494 -9.70 -6.87 15.03
N GLU A 495 -9.63 -5.81 14.22
CA GLU A 495 -10.78 -5.23 13.51
C GLU A 495 -10.58 -5.25 11.99
N MET A 496 -11.61 -5.65 11.24
CA MET A 496 -11.58 -5.67 9.77
C MET A 496 -12.65 -4.76 9.15
N ASN A 497 -12.41 -4.36 7.90
CA ASN A 497 -13.28 -3.47 7.14
C ASN A 497 -14.08 -4.28 6.12
N LEU A 498 -15.38 -3.96 5.99
CA LEU A 498 -16.29 -4.50 5.00
C LEU A 498 -16.75 -3.35 4.09
N HIS A 499 -16.82 -3.61 2.77
CA HIS A 499 -17.32 -2.68 1.77
C HIS A 499 -18.38 -3.38 0.90
N VAL A 500 -19.47 -2.68 0.57
CA VAL A 500 -20.56 -3.22 -0.28
C VAL A 500 -20.51 -2.59 -1.67
N PRO A 501 -20.11 -3.33 -2.73
CA PRO A 501 -20.12 -2.81 -4.11
C PRO A 501 -21.52 -2.36 -4.53
N GLN A 502 -21.61 -1.17 -5.13
CA GLN A 502 -22.88 -0.48 -5.42
C GLN A 502 -23.37 -0.65 -6.87
N THR A 503 -22.63 -1.35 -7.73
CA THR A 503 -22.99 -1.63 -9.13
C THR A 503 -22.86 -3.11 -9.44
N GLU A 504 -23.64 -3.61 -10.40
CA GLU A 504 -23.61 -5.04 -10.78
C GLU A 504 -22.29 -5.46 -11.44
N GLU A 505 -21.67 -4.55 -12.21
CA GLU A 505 -20.32 -4.74 -12.77
C GLU A 505 -19.31 -5.02 -11.65
N ALA A 506 -19.26 -4.16 -10.62
CA ALA A 506 -18.34 -4.31 -9.50
C ALA A 506 -18.68 -5.51 -8.58
N ARG A 507 -19.95 -5.93 -8.50
CA ARG A 507 -20.33 -7.20 -7.82
C ARG A 507 -19.83 -8.41 -8.61
N THR A 508 -19.91 -8.37 -9.93
CA THR A 508 -19.48 -9.46 -10.82
C THR A 508 -17.96 -9.60 -10.81
N GLU A 509 -17.21 -8.51 -10.98
CA GLU A 509 -15.75 -8.50 -10.86
C GLU A 509 -15.28 -9.01 -9.49
N ALA A 510 -15.92 -8.56 -8.41
CA ALA A 510 -15.60 -9.02 -7.05
C ALA A 510 -15.87 -10.53 -6.87
N LEU A 511 -17.00 -11.03 -7.38
CA LEU A 511 -17.37 -12.44 -7.25
C LEU A 511 -16.43 -13.35 -8.06
N GLU A 512 -16.14 -13.02 -9.32
CA GLU A 512 -15.35 -13.90 -10.19
C GLU A 512 -13.84 -13.78 -9.91
N LEU A 513 -13.31 -12.56 -9.78
CA LEU A 513 -11.86 -12.34 -9.66
C LEU A 513 -11.36 -12.32 -8.20
N MET A 514 -12.19 -11.84 -7.27
CA MET A 514 -11.77 -11.62 -5.87
C MET A 514 -12.36 -12.62 -4.87
N SER A 515 -13.25 -13.53 -5.27
CA SER A 515 -13.82 -14.50 -4.32
C SER A 515 -12.78 -15.44 -3.74
N VAL A 516 -12.94 -15.77 -2.46
CA VAL A 516 -12.14 -16.74 -1.70
C VAL A 516 -11.89 -18.02 -2.49
N LYS A 517 -12.93 -18.55 -3.17
CA LYS A 517 -12.87 -19.78 -3.98
C LYS A 517 -11.79 -19.72 -5.07
N HIS A 518 -11.65 -18.60 -5.76
CA HIS A 518 -10.70 -18.43 -6.87
C HIS A 518 -9.32 -17.94 -6.38
N ASN A 519 -9.17 -17.75 -5.07
CA ASN A 519 -7.99 -17.14 -4.44
C ASN A 519 -7.45 -18.02 -3.28
N LEU A 520 -7.68 -19.34 -3.33
CA LEU A 520 -7.18 -20.30 -2.33
C LEU A 520 -5.64 -20.44 -2.33
N VAL A 521 -4.99 -20.16 -3.47
CA VAL A 521 -3.53 -20.21 -3.65
C VAL A 521 -2.88 -18.82 -3.69
N THR A 522 -1.61 -18.74 -3.29
CA THR A 522 -0.82 -17.50 -3.42
C THR A 522 -0.24 -17.34 -4.82
N PRO A 523 -0.31 -16.12 -5.42
CA PRO A 523 0.33 -15.83 -6.70
C PRO A 523 1.87 -15.79 -6.63
N ARG A 524 2.48 -15.99 -5.45
CA ARG A 524 3.94 -16.01 -5.29
C ARG A 524 4.56 -17.30 -5.86
N ASN A 525 3.90 -18.44 -5.68
CA ASN A 525 4.45 -19.76 -5.99
C ASN A 525 3.39 -20.87 -6.21
N GLY A 526 2.09 -20.56 -6.14
CA GLY A 526 1.01 -21.53 -6.35
C GLY A 526 0.65 -22.40 -5.13
N ASP A 527 1.22 -22.16 -3.95
CA ASP A 527 0.88 -22.90 -2.74
C ASP A 527 -0.53 -22.54 -2.22
N PRO A 528 -1.30 -23.51 -1.68
CA PRO A 528 -2.50 -23.24 -0.89
C PRO A 528 -2.18 -22.43 0.36
N VAL A 529 -2.87 -21.28 0.53
CA VAL A 529 -2.80 -20.42 1.73
C VAL A 529 -4.02 -20.62 2.61
N ILE A 530 -5.18 -20.83 1.98
CA ILE A 530 -6.44 -21.16 2.65
C ILE A 530 -6.50 -22.67 2.79
N ALA A 531 -6.41 -23.15 4.03
CA ALA A 531 -6.27 -24.56 4.39
C ALA A 531 -6.60 -24.75 5.89
N ALA A 532 -6.46 -25.98 6.41
CA ALA A 532 -6.62 -26.23 7.84
C ALA A 532 -5.59 -25.43 8.67
N ILE A 533 -6.02 -24.87 9.80
CA ILE A 533 -5.16 -24.18 10.77
C ILE A 533 -5.17 -24.90 12.13
N GLN A 534 -4.15 -24.67 12.95
CA GLN A 534 -4.09 -24.96 14.40
C GLN A 534 -4.95 -26.18 14.84
N ASP A 535 -6.09 -25.96 15.47
CA ASP A 535 -6.92 -27.02 16.05
C ASP A 535 -7.52 -27.98 15.01
N PHE A 536 -7.77 -27.53 13.78
CA PHE A 536 -8.19 -28.42 12.69
C PHE A 536 -7.07 -29.40 12.32
N ILE A 537 -5.81 -28.97 12.35
CA ILE A 537 -4.65 -29.85 12.15
C ILE A 537 -4.50 -30.82 13.33
N THR A 538 -4.61 -30.34 14.57
CA THR A 538 -4.52 -31.19 15.79
C THR A 538 -5.61 -32.26 15.79
N ALA A 539 -6.86 -31.89 15.53
CA ALA A 539 -8.00 -32.81 15.44
C ALA A 539 -7.85 -33.80 14.27
N SER A 540 -7.37 -33.34 13.11
CA SER A 540 -7.11 -34.20 11.95
C SER A 540 -6.07 -35.28 12.26
N TYR A 541 -4.98 -34.89 12.93
CA TYR A 541 -3.90 -35.78 13.32
C TYR A 541 -4.36 -36.80 14.38
N LEU A 542 -5.14 -36.38 15.38
CA LEU A 542 -5.71 -37.27 16.39
C LEU A 542 -6.71 -38.29 15.80
N LEU A 543 -7.53 -37.88 14.83
CA LEU A 543 -8.52 -38.76 14.21
C LEU A 543 -7.88 -39.73 13.20
N SER A 544 -6.79 -39.35 12.52
CA SER A 544 -6.17 -40.16 11.45
C SER A 544 -5.13 -41.20 11.90
N ARG A 545 -4.89 -41.34 13.22
CA ARG A 545 -3.88 -42.27 13.76
C ARG A 545 -4.21 -43.75 13.53
N LYS A 546 -3.17 -44.60 13.67
CA LYS A 546 -3.27 -46.07 13.64
C LYS A 546 -4.00 -46.68 14.85
N ASP A 547 -4.08 -45.98 15.98
CA ASP A 547 -4.80 -46.43 17.19
C ASP A 547 -6.27 -45.99 17.28
N THR A 548 -6.75 -45.17 16.34
CA THR A 548 -8.13 -44.65 16.34
C THR A 548 -9.12 -45.60 15.66
N PHE A 549 -9.73 -46.48 16.45
CA PHE A 549 -10.83 -47.37 16.05
C PHE A 549 -12.18 -46.88 16.58
N LEU A 550 -13.22 -47.00 15.75
CA LEU A 550 -14.56 -46.48 16.01
C LEU A 550 -15.63 -47.55 15.78
N ASP A 551 -16.62 -47.60 16.67
CA ASP A 551 -17.83 -48.41 16.47
C ASP A 551 -18.75 -47.76 15.41
N ARG A 552 -19.79 -48.50 14.97
CA ARG A 552 -20.73 -47.96 13.97
C ARG A 552 -21.40 -46.67 14.45
N ARG A 553 -21.74 -46.55 15.74
CA ARG A 553 -22.46 -45.40 16.30
C ARG A 553 -21.58 -44.15 16.24
N GLN A 554 -20.36 -44.24 16.78
CA GLN A 554 -19.32 -43.21 16.71
C GLN A 554 -19.01 -42.82 15.27
N PHE A 555 -18.77 -43.78 14.38
CA PHE A 555 -18.49 -43.50 12.97
C PHE A 555 -19.62 -42.71 12.31
N THR A 556 -20.88 -43.15 12.44
CA THR A 556 -22.03 -42.43 11.88
C THR A 556 -22.23 -41.05 12.49
N GLN A 557 -22.06 -40.90 13.81
CA GLN A 557 -22.18 -39.63 14.51
C GLN A 557 -21.13 -38.61 14.02
N ILE A 558 -19.89 -39.06 13.82
CA ILE A 558 -18.81 -38.22 13.32
C ILE A 558 -19.01 -37.87 11.84
N CYS A 559 -19.52 -38.81 11.02
CA CYS A 559 -19.93 -38.53 9.64
C CYS A 559 -21.04 -37.46 9.56
N CYS A 560 -22.02 -37.45 10.48
CA CYS A 560 -23.05 -36.40 10.52
C CYS A 560 -22.48 -34.99 10.72
N TYR A 561 -21.30 -34.84 11.34
CA TYR A 561 -20.65 -33.53 11.51
C TYR A 561 -20.14 -32.91 10.19
N LEU A 562 -19.89 -33.72 9.14
CA LEU A 562 -19.37 -33.25 7.84
C LEU A 562 -20.37 -32.34 7.10
N GLY A 563 -21.67 -32.63 7.22
CA GLY A 563 -22.74 -32.02 6.43
C GLY A 563 -23.96 -31.60 7.24
N ASP A 564 -23.81 -31.39 8.55
CA ASP A 564 -24.89 -31.05 9.49
C ASP A 564 -26.10 -32.00 9.37
N ALA A 565 -25.82 -33.30 9.24
CA ALA A 565 -26.78 -34.39 8.96
C ALA A 565 -27.64 -34.26 7.67
N ASN A 566 -27.42 -33.25 6.84
CA ASN A 566 -28.17 -32.99 5.59
C ASN A 566 -27.51 -33.58 4.33
N MET A 567 -26.63 -34.57 4.48
CA MET A 567 -25.83 -35.16 3.39
C MET A 567 -26.03 -36.67 3.35
N GLN A 568 -26.40 -37.23 2.19
CA GLN A 568 -26.36 -38.67 1.97
C GLN A 568 -24.90 -39.14 1.99
N ILE A 569 -24.60 -40.08 2.89
CA ILE A 569 -23.27 -40.68 3.07
C ILE A 569 -23.37 -42.19 2.86
N ASP A 570 -22.54 -42.72 1.95
CA ASP A 570 -22.42 -44.16 1.74
C ASP A 570 -21.38 -44.72 2.70
N ILE A 571 -21.81 -45.47 3.71
CA ILE A 571 -20.93 -46.00 4.77
C ILE A 571 -19.99 -47.08 4.17
N PRO A 572 -18.66 -46.94 4.27
CA PRO A 572 -17.71 -47.94 3.78
C PRO A 572 -17.75 -49.23 4.62
N PRO A 573 -17.24 -50.37 4.11
CA PRO A 573 -17.09 -51.57 4.93
C PRO A 573 -16.15 -51.32 6.13
N PRO A 574 -16.40 -51.94 7.30
CA PRO A 574 -15.48 -51.84 8.43
C PRO A 574 -14.14 -52.51 8.11
N THR A 575 -13.04 -51.94 8.59
CA THR A 575 -11.70 -52.53 8.45
C THR A 575 -11.59 -53.85 9.24
N ILE A 576 -12.20 -53.91 10.43
CA ILE A 576 -12.21 -55.11 11.27
C ILE A 576 -13.62 -55.68 11.29
N TRP A 577 -13.76 -56.98 10.98
CA TRP A 577 -15.05 -57.69 10.94
C TRP A 577 -15.31 -58.58 12.17
N LYS A 578 -14.22 -59.10 12.78
CA LYS A 578 -14.20 -59.86 14.03
C LYS A 578 -12.95 -59.42 14.82
N PRO A 579 -12.98 -59.34 16.16
CA PRO A 579 -14.09 -59.73 17.05
C PRO A 579 -15.27 -58.75 17.03
N ALA A 580 -15.05 -57.48 16.70
CA ALA A 580 -16.08 -56.45 16.60
C ALA A 580 -16.01 -55.74 15.23
N ARG A 581 -17.13 -55.13 14.80
CA ARG A 581 -17.17 -54.30 13.58
C ARG A 581 -16.62 -52.91 13.90
N LEU A 582 -15.38 -52.66 13.49
CA LEU A 582 -14.67 -51.40 13.75
C LEU A 582 -14.19 -50.75 12.45
N TRP A 583 -14.37 -49.44 12.38
CA TRP A 583 -13.85 -48.57 11.34
C TRP A 583 -12.58 -47.86 11.84
N THR A 584 -11.62 -47.59 10.96
CA THR A 584 -10.47 -46.74 11.31
C THR A 584 -10.80 -45.27 11.07
N GLY A 585 -10.23 -44.37 11.86
CA GLY A 585 -10.46 -42.93 11.67
C GLY A 585 -9.99 -42.39 10.30
N LYS A 586 -9.05 -43.08 9.63
CA LYS A 586 -8.68 -42.84 8.21
C LYS A 586 -9.89 -42.93 7.26
N GLN A 587 -10.83 -43.85 7.50
CA GLN A 587 -12.02 -44.02 6.66
C GLN A 587 -12.97 -42.79 6.71
N ILE A 588 -12.95 -42.01 7.80
CA ILE A 588 -13.75 -40.77 7.89
C ILE A 588 -13.21 -39.71 6.92
N PHE A 589 -11.90 -39.60 6.76
CA PHE A 589 -11.30 -38.68 5.79
C PHE A 589 -11.54 -39.12 4.34
N SER A 590 -11.67 -40.43 4.11
CA SER A 590 -12.08 -40.97 2.81
C SER A 590 -13.52 -40.54 2.47
N VAL A 591 -14.44 -40.67 3.44
CA VAL A 591 -15.81 -40.14 3.35
C VAL A 591 -15.85 -38.60 3.24
N LEU A 592 -14.92 -37.88 3.88
CA LEU A 592 -14.82 -36.42 3.77
C LEU A 592 -14.50 -35.97 2.34
N MET A 593 -13.57 -36.66 1.65
CA MET A 593 -13.24 -36.42 0.24
C MET A 593 -14.39 -36.87 -0.66
N ARG A 594 -14.89 -38.10 -0.49
CA ARG A 594 -15.94 -38.72 -1.31
C ARG A 594 -17.09 -39.25 -0.45
N PRO A 595 -18.11 -38.42 -0.12
CA PRO A 595 -19.17 -38.81 0.81
C PRO A 595 -20.08 -39.94 0.31
N ASN A 596 -20.27 -40.05 -1.00
CA ASN A 596 -21.16 -41.01 -1.64
C ASN A 596 -20.69 -41.33 -3.06
N LYS A 597 -21.25 -42.38 -3.66
CA LYS A 597 -20.91 -42.86 -5.01
C LYS A 597 -21.21 -41.85 -6.13
N GLN A 598 -22.15 -40.93 -5.91
CA GLN A 598 -22.47 -39.86 -6.87
C GLN A 598 -21.34 -38.82 -6.95
N SER A 599 -20.56 -38.64 -5.88
CA SER A 599 -19.35 -37.83 -5.92
C SER A 599 -18.30 -38.47 -6.85
N LYS A 600 -17.90 -37.68 -7.85
CA LYS A 600 -16.90 -38.03 -8.88
C LYS A 600 -15.46 -37.70 -8.44
N ILE A 601 -15.24 -37.41 -7.17
CA ILE A 601 -13.94 -37.02 -6.62
C ILE A 601 -13.11 -38.29 -6.35
N PHE A 602 -12.09 -38.53 -7.17
CA PHE A 602 -11.12 -39.62 -7.03
C PHE A 602 -9.71 -39.04 -6.84
N VAL A 603 -9.39 -38.64 -5.61
CA VAL A 603 -8.08 -38.07 -5.26
C VAL A 603 -7.03 -39.18 -5.28
N ASN A 604 -5.93 -38.94 -5.99
CA ASN A 604 -4.75 -39.81 -6.01
C ASN A 604 -3.51 -38.97 -5.64
N VAL A 605 -2.83 -39.33 -4.54
CA VAL A 605 -1.61 -38.63 -4.08
C VAL A 605 -0.74 -39.49 -3.17
N GLU A 606 0.56 -39.39 -3.39
CA GLU A 606 1.59 -39.71 -2.40
C GLU A 606 2.25 -38.44 -1.88
N SER A 607 2.40 -38.30 -0.56
CA SER A 607 3.03 -37.13 0.06
C SER A 607 3.69 -37.44 1.40
N LYS A 608 4.85 -36.84 1.62
CA LYS A 608 5.58 -36.89 2.89
C LYS A 608 4.84 -36.07 3.96
N CYS A 609 4.59 -36.66 5.13
CA CYS A 609 4.01 -35.96 6.28
C CYS A 609 5.04 -34.99 6.90
N ASN A 610 4.58 -34.09 7.78
CA ASN A 610 5.42 -33.09 8.47
C ASN A 610 6.55 -33.72 9.28
N LYS A 611 6.30 -34.89 9.89
CA LYS A 611 7.34 -35.77 10.43
C LYS A 611 7.30 -37.12 9.71
N TRP A 612 8.40 -37.51 9.09
CA TRP A 612 8.61 -38.81 8.45
C TRP A 612 9.88 -39.44 9.00
N GLU A 613 9.78 -40.67 9.47
CA GLU A 613 10.90 -41.49 9.93
C GLU A 613 11.13 -42.58 8.88
N GLU A 614 12.36 -42.63 8.37
CA GLU A 614 12.74 -43.56 7.31
C GLU A 614 12.73 -45.02 7.82
N ALA A 615 12.27 -45.93 6.96
CA ALA A 615 12.18 -47.34 7.27
C ALA A 615 13.57 -47.99 7.26
N LYS A 616 14.16 -48.18 8.46
CA LYS A 616 15.47 -48.85 8.61
C LYS A 616 15.47 -50.23 7.95
N ALA A 617 16.31 -50.43 6.95
CA ALA A 617 16.45 -51.71 6.23
C ALA A 617 16.82 -52.89 7.17
N GLU A 618 17.48 -52.62 8.29
CA GLU A 618 17.80 -53.59 9.36
C GLU A 618 16.56 -54.32 9.93
N ASN A 619 15.40 -53.65 9.92
CA ASN A 619 14.16 -54.18 10.48
C ASN A 619 13.36 -55.06 9.48
N TYR A 620 13.84 -55.19 8.24
CA TYR A 620 13.14 -55.88 7.16
C TYR A 620 13.98 -57.03 6.58
N PRO A 621 13.37 -58.03 5.91
CA PRO A 621 14.13 -59.13 5.32
C PRO A 621 15.14 -58.62 4.28
N LYS A 622 16.39 -59.12 4.30
CA LYS A 622 17.50 -58.66 3.43
C LYS A 622 17.27 -58.69 1.91
N ARG A 623 16.12 -59.19 1.44
CA ARG A 623 15.70 -59.19 0.01
C ARG A 623 14.69 -58.07 -0.31
N MET A 624 14.32 -57.25 0.66
CA MET A 624 13.29 -56.21 0.54
C MET A 624 13.88 -54.83 0.80
N THR A 625 13.89 -53.97 -0.21
CA THR A 625 14.03 -52.52 -0.01
C THR A 625 12.71 -52.00 0.55
N PRO A 626 12.67 -51.42 1.77
CA PRO A 626 11.42 -50.91 2.32
C PRO A 626 10.97 -49.67 1.54
N ALA A 627 9.69 -49.62 1.16
CA ALA A 627 9.09 -48.47 0.51
C ALA A 627 8.74 -47.36 1.53
N ASN A 628 8.50 -46.14 1.03
CA ASN A 628 8.36 -44.93 1.86
C ASN A 628 7.13 -44.96 2.80
N ASP A 629 6.11 -45.73 2.43
CA ASP A 629 4.88 -46.01 3.18
C ASP A 629 5.12 -46.82 4.46
N LEU A 630 6.10 -47.73 4.45
CA LEU A 630 6.55 -48.55 5.59
C LEU A 630 7.29 -47.76 6.70
N SER A 631 7.14 -46.43 6.70
CA SER A 631 7.58 -45.52 7.76
C SER A 631 7.05 -45.96 9.14
N PRO A 632 7.92 -46.16 10.16
CA PRO A 632 7.50 -46.62 11.48
C PRO A 632 6.48 -45.69 12.15
N ASN A 633 6.55 -44.39 11.87
CA ASN A 633 5.72 -43.36 12.47
C ASN A 633 4.43 -43.03 11.70
N ASP A 634 4.11 -43.77 10.62
CA ASP A 634 3.00 -43.44 9.70
C ASP A 634 3.17 -42.06 9.02
N GLY A 635 4.41 -41.70 8.67
CA GLY A 635 4.82 -40.40 8.17
C GLY A 635 4.77 -40.22 6.65
N TRP A 636 4.11 -41.12 5.91
CA TRP A 636 3.92 -41.04 4.46
C TRP A 636 2.44 -41.28 4.14
N LEU A 637 1.79 -40.29 3.53
CA LEU A 637 0.40 -40.35 3.12
C LEU A 637 0.30 -40.96 1.72
N VAL A 638 -0.53 -41.99 1.59
CA VAL A 638 -0.95 -42.57 0.30
C VAL A 638 -2.47 -42.55 0.23
N VAL A 639 -3.00 -41.82 -0.76
CA VAL A 639 -4.42 -41.77 -1.11
C VAL A 639 -4.61 -42.31 -2.51
N VAL A 640 -5.53 -43.27 -2.67
CA VAL A 640 -5.88 -43.90 -3.94
C VAL A 640 -7.39 -43.84 -4.11
N ASN A 641 -7.89 -43.26 -5.20
CA ASN A 641 -9.32 -43.13 -5.50
C ASN A 641 -10.18 -42.51 -4.37
N SER A 642 -9.62 -41.54 -3.64
CA SER A 642 -10.17 -40.93 -2.41
C SER A 642 -10.24 -41.86 -1.18
N GLU A 643 -9.57 -43.00 -1.18
CA GLU A 643 -9.40 -43.87 0.00
C GLU A 643 -7.95 -43.76 0.53
N ILE A 644 -7.79 -43.69 1.86
CA ILE A 644 -6.49 -43.47 2.52
C ILE A 644 -5.91 -44.81 2.98
N MET A 645 -4.79 -45.19 2.37
CA MET A 645 -4.13 -46.48 2.60
C MET A 645 -3.21 -46.44 3.83
N CYS A 646 -2.38 -45.40 3.93
CA CYS A 646 -1.47 -45.15 5.05
C CYS A 646 -1.29 -43.64 5.28
N GLY A 647 -0.64 -43.28 6.39
CA GLY A 647 -0.28 -41.89 6.70
C GLY A 647 -1.27 -41.12 7.57
N VAL A 648 -0.81 -39.96 8.05
CA VAL A 648 -1.56 -39.07 8.95
C VAL A 648 -1.97 -37.75 8.28
N MET A 649 -3.04 -37.15 8.80
CA MET A 649 -3.51 -35.83 8.38
C MET A 649 -2.88 -34.76 9.27
N ASP A 650 -1.96 -33.99 8.70
CA ASP A 650 -1.14 -33.00 9.41
C ASP A 650 -0.92 -31.73 8.56
N LYS A 651 -0.03 -30.83 9.01
CA LYS A 651 0.24 -29.57 8.28
C LYS A 651 0.68 -29.77 6.83
N ALA A 652 1.42 -30.83 6.49
CA ALA A 652 1.89 -31.06 5.13
C ALA A 652 0.77 -31.56 4.21
N THR A 653 -0.24 -32.25 4.76
CA THR A 653 -1.28 -32.95 3.99
C THR A 653 -2.63 -32.24 3.97
N VAL A 654 -3.01 -31.51 5.04
CA VAL A 654 -4.25 -30.70 5.11
C VAL A 654 -4.02 -29.20 5.41
N GLY A 655 -2.78 -28.81 5.74
CA GLY A 655 -2.41 -27.42 6.05
C GLY A 655 -1.92 -26.60 4.84
N SER A 656 -1.49 -25.37 5.11
CA SER A 656 -1.00 -24.42 4.12
C SER A 656 0.50 -24.55 3.80
N GLY A 657 0.90 -24.15 2.60
CA GLY A 657 2.32 -24.09 2.20
C GLY A 657 2.91 -25.39 1.63
N LYS A 658 2.07 -26.32 1.15
CA LYS A 658 2.47 -27.47 0.33
C LYS A 658 1.48 -27.72 -0.80
N LYS A 659 2.02 -27.91 -2.02
CA LYS A 659 1.23 -28.18 -3.24
C LYS A 659 0.55 -29.56 -3.23
N LYS A 660 1.26 -30.60 -2.75
CA LYS A 660 0.72 -31.97 -2.58
C LYS A 660 -0.20 -32.12 -1.34
N SER A 661 -0.87 -31.05 -0.91
CA SER A 661 -1.94 -31.14 0.10
C SER A 661 -3.26 -31.54 -0.56
N ILE A 662 -4.12 -32.25 0.18
CA ILE A 662 -5.38 -32.79 -0.34
C ILE A 662 -6.26 -31.67 -0.94
N PHE A 663 -6.32 -30.50 -0.30
CA PHE A 663 -7.07 -29.36 -0.80
C PHE A 663 -6.44 -28.71 -2.03
N GLY A 664 -5.10 -28.70 -2.14
CA GLY A 664 -4.40 -28.26 -3.35
C GLY A 664 -4.69 -29.16 -4.55
N ILE A 665 -4.74 -30.47 -4.33
CA ILE A 665 -5.03 -31.47 -5.37
C ILE A 665 -6.49 -31.44 -5.81
N ILE A 666 -7.45 -31.39 -4.86
CA ILE A 666 -8.87 -31.23 -5.20
C ILE A 666 -9.09 -29.92 -5.99
N LEU A 667 -8.37 -28.84 -5.66
CA LEU A 667 -8.43 -27.57 -6.39
C LEU A 667 -7.91 -27.68 -7.83
N ARG A 668 -6.83 -28.42 -8.09
CA ARG A 668 -6.29 -28.63 -9.45
C ARG A 668 -7.18 -29.55 -10.27
N ASP A 669 -7.53 -30.70 -9.73
CA ASP A 669 -8.14 -31.81 -10.49
C ASP A 669 -9.67 -31.70 -10.59
N TYR A 670 -10.33 -31.13 -9.56
CA TYR A 670 -11.79 -31.05 -9.44
C TYR A 670 -12.31 -29.62 -9.24
N GLY A 671 -11.42 -28.62 -9.21
CA GLY A 671 -11.75 -27.20 -9.18
C GLY A 671 -12.09 -26.62 -7.80
N PRO A 672 -12.23 -25.29 -7.71
CA PRO A 672 -12.29 -24.56 -6.44
C PRO A 672 -13.57 -24.78 -5.63
N HIS A 673 -14.65 -25.26 -6.26
CA HIS A 673 -15.92 -25.51 -5.57
C HIS A 673 -15.84 -26.74 -4.66
N GLU A 674 -15.26 -27.85 -5.14
CA GLU A 674 -15.10 -29.05 -4.31
C GLU A 674 -13.98 -28.91 -3.28
N ALA A 675 -12.90 -28.17 -3.60
CA ALA A 675 -11.88 -27.83 -2.60
C ALA A 675 -12.46 -27.04 -1.42
N ALA A 676 -13.29 -26.03 -1.72
CA ALA A 676 -14.03 -25.29 -0.70
C ALA A 676 -15.02 -26.17 0.08
N ALA A 677 -15.76 -27.05 -0.61
CA ALA A 677 -16.69 -27.97 0.03
C ALA A 677 -15.98 -28.95 0.99
N ALA A 678 -14.84 -29.52 0.59
CA ALA A 678 -14.04 -30.41 1.43
C ALA A 678 -13.45 -29.67 2.66
N MET A 679 -12.97 -28.43 2.51
CA MET A 679 -12.53 -27.61 3.64
C MET A 679 -13.66 -27.30 4.63
N ASN A 680 -14.86 -26.98 4.12
CA ASN A 680 -16.04 -26.75 4.96
C ASN A 680 -16.44 -28.00 5.76
N ARG A 681 -16.36 -29.19 5.15
CA ARG A 681 -16.57 -30.49 5.83
C ARG A 681 -15.54 -30.70 6.94
N LEU A 682 -14.26 -30.35 6.70
CA LEU A 682 -13.18 -30.51 7.67
C LEU A 682 -13.35 -29.58 8.89
N ALA A 683 -13.61 -28.29 8.69
CA ALA A 683 -13.77 -27.33 9.79
C ALA A 683 -14.87 -27.78 10.77
N LYS A 684 -16.03 -28.18 10.26
CA LYS A 684 -17.18 -28.68 11.04
C LYS A 684 -16.89 -30.01 11.74
N LEU A 685 -16.19 -30.93 11.08
CA LEU A 685 -15.73 -32.19 11.67
C LEU A 685 -14.79 -31.91 12.86
N CYS A 686 -13.71 -31.16 12.63
CA CYS A 686 -12.65 -30.97 13.61
C CYS A 686 -13.11 -30.20 14.85
N ALA A 687 -13.87 -29.10 14.67
CA ALA A 687 -14.39 -28.31 15.78
C ALA A 687 -15.26 -29.14 16.74
N ARG A 688 -16.09 -30.05 16.19
CA ARG A 688 -17.00 -30.90 16.98
C ARG A 688 -16.31 -32.14 17.52
N TYR A 689 -15.33 -32.71 16.81
CA TYR A 689 -14.57 -33.86 17.29
C TYR A 689 -13.66 -33.48 18.47
N LEU A 690 -12.86 -32.41 18.35
CA LEU A 690 -11.87 -32.03 19.37
C LEU A 690 -12.52 -31.64 20.70
N ALA A 691 -13.65 -30.94 20.65
CA ALA A 691 -14.44 -30.57 21.83
C ALA A 691 -14.98 -31.79 22.61
N ASN A 692 -15.23 -32.91 21.92
CA ASN A 692 -15.68 -34.16 22.55
C ASN A 692 -14.52 -35.08 22.97
N TYR A 693 -13.31 -34.88 22.44
CA TYR A 693 -12.14 -35.73 22.70
C TYR A 693 -11.39 -35.32 23.98
N GLY A 694 -11.22 -34.01 24.22
CA GLY A 694 -10.50 -33.46 25.38
C GLY A 694 -8.97 -33.49 25.22
N PHE A 695 -8.31 -32.35 25.47
CA PHE A 695 -6.87 -32.17 25.21
C PHE A 695 -6.26 -31.17 26.23
N SER A 696 -5.16 -31.54 26.90
CA SER A 696 -4.55 -30.75 27.99
C SER A 696 -3.05 -31.06 28.18
N LEU A 697 -2.32 -30.26 28.98
CA LEU A 697 -0.86 -30.09 28.97
C LEU A 697 -0.23 -30.32 30.38
N VAL A 698 0.88 -31.09 30.51
CA VAL A 698 1.69 -31.30 31.76
C VAL A 698 3.18 -31.60 31.42
N GLU A 699 4.16 -31.34 32.32
CA GLU A 699 5.62 -31.17 32.00
C GLU A 699 6.66 -31.80 32.98
N LYS A 700 7.92 -32.09 32.48
CA LYS A 700 9.24 -32.42 33.15
C LYS A 700 10.28 -33.02 32.14
N ALA A 701 11.63 -33.01 32.25
CA ALA A 701 12.64 -32.45 33.19
C ALA A 701 14.06 -32.19 32.51
N TYR A 702 15.20 -32.45 33.21
CA TYR A 702 16.63 -32.04 32.92
C TYR A 702 17.66 -33.14 33.32
N ASP A 703 18.98 -33.12 33.01
CA ASP A 703 20.01 -32.04 33.23
C ASP A 703 21.34 -32.16 32.40
N ASP A 704 22.40 -31.44 32.83
CA ASP A 704 23.86 -31.50 32.52
C ASP A 704 24.55 -30.58 31.46
N CYS A 705 25.69 -29.97 31.87
CA CYS A 705 26.94 -29.63 31.11
C CYS A 705 27.80 -28.53 31.81
N GLN A 706 29.12 -28.72 32.03
CA GLN A 706 30.01 -27.65 32.57
C GLN A 706 31.43 -27.50 31.96
N ASP A 707 32.06 -28.52 31.38
CA ASP A 707 33.54 -28.61 31.32
C ASP A 707 34.27 -27.61 30.39
N LEU A 708 33.63 -27.15 29.33
CA LEU A 708 34.31 -26.48 28.21
C LEU A 708 34.84 -25.06 28.52
N ILE A 709 34.50 -24.50 29.68
CA ILE A 709 35.00 -23.19 30.16
C ILE A 709 36.48 -23.29 30.61
N ALA A 710 36.91 -24.46 31.09
CA ALA A 710 38.23 -24.64 31.71
C ALA A 710 39.41 -24.54 30.71
N LEU A 711 39.19 -24.88 29.44
CA LEU A 711 40.21 -24.87 28.40
C LEU A 711 40.54 -23.44 27.93
N ALA A 712 39.53 -22.58 27.79
CA ALA A 712 39.69 -21.22 27.29
C ALA A 712 40.62 -20.35 28.18
N LYS A 713 40.56 -20.53 29.51
CA LYS A 713 41.41 -19.79 30.47
C LYS A 713 42.90 -20.12 30.38
N LYS A 714 43.32 -21.11 29.57
CA LYS A 714 44.73 -21.53 29.38
C LYS A 714 45.38 -21.02 28.08
N GLY A 715 44.71 -20.20 27.28
CA GLY A 715 45.29 -19.48 26.13
C GLY A 715 45.70 -20.30 24.90
N LYS A 716 45.66 -21.64 24.96
CA LYS A 716 46.02 -22.56 23.86
C LYS A 716 44.88 -22.80 22.86
N LEU A 717 44.16 -21.75 22.47
CA LEU A 717 43.05 -21.85 21.51
C LEU A 717 43.56 -21.56 20.09
N GLU A 718 43.40 -22.52 19.17
CA GLU A 718 43.70 -22.34 17.75
C GLU A 718 42.65 -21.42 17.10
N ASN A 719 43.09 -20.38 16.39
CA ASN A 719 42.21 -19.41 15.74
C ASN A 719 41.57 -19.99 14.48
N LYS A 720 40.29 -19.69 14.24
CA LYS A 720 39.63 -20.00 12.97
C LYS A 720 40.10 -19.05 11.86
N PRO A 721 40.20 -19.51 10.59
CA PRO A 721 40.56 -18.64 9.48
C PRO A 721 39.66 -17.40 9.39
N GLY A 722 40.27 -16.21 9.34
CA GLY A 722 39.56 -14.93 9.28
C GLY A 722 38.98 -14.42 10.61
N CYS A 723 39.12 -15.15 11.73
CA CYS A 723 38.68 -14.71 13.06
C CYS A 723 39.88 -14.36 13.95
N ASP A 724 39.71 -13.35 14.82
CA ASP A 724 40.62 -13.18 15.96
C ASP A 724 40.35 -14.25 17.06
N GLN A 725 41.17 -14.26 18.11
CA GLN A 725 41.07 -15.26 19.18
C GLN A 725 39.80 -15.09 20.04
N GLU A 726 39.27 -13.87 20.18
CA GLU A 726 38.03 -13.62 20.91
C GLU A 726 36.80 -14.05 20.10
N GLN A 727 36.77 -13.70 18.80
CA GLN A 727 35.75 -14.14 17.85
C GLN A 727 35.72 -15.67 17.72
N THR A 728 36.91 -16.29 17.66
CA THR A 728 37.03 -17.76 17.64
C THR A 728 36.44 -18.37 18.91
N LEU A 729 36.74 -17.82 20.08
CA LEU A 729 36.20 -18.27 21.37
C LEU A 729 34.68 -18.12 21.44
N GLU A 730 34.13 -16.95 21.07
CA GLU A 730 32.68 -16.70 21.06
C GLU A 730 31.95 -17.62 20.07
N ALA A 731 32.52 -17.89 18.89
CA ALA A 731 31.96 -18.81 17.90
C ALA A 731 31.99 -20.27 18.37
N LEU A 732 33.05 -20.70 19.07
CA LEU A 732 33.14 -22.04 19.65
C LEU A 732 32.16 -22.22 20.81
N ILE A 733 32.10 -21.27 21.76
CA ILE A 733 31.13 -21.29 22.86
C ILE A 733 29.70 -21.31 22.32
N SER A 734 29.36 -20.45 21.36
CA SER A 734 28.00 -20.39 20.80
C SER A 734 27.62 -21.68 20.07
N SER A 735 28.57 -22.32 19.37
CA SER A 735 28.34 -23.63 18.73
C SER A 735 28.13 -24.74 19.77
N VAL A 736 28.93 -24.76 20.84
CA VAL A 736 28.77 -25.70 21.96
C VAL A 736 27.41 -25.56 22.63
N LEU A 737 27.02 -24.34 23.03
CA LEU A 737 25.76 -24.09 23.73
C LEU A 737 24.54 -24.38 22.85
N SER A 738 24.65 -24.24 21.52
CA SER A 738 23.62 -24.65 20.56
C SER A 738 23.48 -26.17 20.50
N LYS A 739 24.60 -26.90 20.43
CA LYS A 739 24.62 -28.38 20.45
C LYS A 739 24.06 -28.95 21.76
N VAL A 740 24.36 -28.33 22.91
CA VAL A 740 23.79 -28.74 24.21
C VAL A 740 22.26 -28.61 24.19
N ARG A 741 21.73 -27.47 23.74
CA ARG A 741 20.27 -27.28 23.59
C ARG A 741 19.65 -28.32 22.64
N GLU A 742 20.30 -28.62 21.53
CA GLU A 742 19.83 -29.62 20.56
C GLU A 742 19.87 -31.05 21.14
N ALA A 743 20.92 -31.42 21.89
CA ALA A 743 21.03 -32.73 22.53
C ALA A 743 19.98 -32.91 23.63
N VAL A 744 19.84 -31.97 24.57
CA VAL A 744 18.84 -32.03 25.64
C VAL A 744 17.42 -31.99 25.05
N GLY A 745 17.18 -31.20 24.00
CA GLY A 745 15.91 -31.20 23.26
C GLY A 745 15.58 -32.55 22.61
N GLN A 746 16.58 -33.25 22.04
CA GLN A 746 16.38 -34.60 21.51
C GLN A 746 16.15 -35.66 22.59
N ILE A 747 16.71 -35.50 23.78
CA ILE A 747 16.47 -36.40 24.93
C ILE A 747 15.04 -36.17 25.45
N CYS A 748 14.68 -34.92 25.75
CA CYS A 748 13.32 -34.53 26.16
C CYS A 748 12.25 -35.08 25.21
N MET A 749 12.44 -34.95 23.89
CA MET A 749 11.49 -35.42 22.88
C MET A 749 11.41 -36.95 22.72
N LYS A 750 12.31 -37.73 23.35
CA LYS A 750 12.23 -39.20 23.45
C LYS A 750 11.55 -39.64 24.74
N GLU A 751 11.74 -38.90 25.84
CA GLU A 751 11.17 -39.20 27.16
C GLU A 751 9.71 -38.74 27.29
N LEU A 752 9.32 -37.65 26.62
CA LEU A 752 7.94 -37.17 26.61
C LEU A 752 7.00 -38.22 25.97
N SER A 753 5.98 -38.62 26.74
CA SER A 753 4.94 -39.56 26.30
C SER A 753 4.30 -39.14 24.96
N ARG A 754 4.09 -40.12 24.07
CA ARG A 754 3.42 -39.96 22.75
C ARG A 754 2.00 -39.36 22.82
N HIS A 755 1.41 -39.31 24.01
CA HIS A 755 0.10 -38.73 24.29
C HIS A 755 0.17 -37.28 24.80
N ASN A 756 1.37 -36.73 25.03
CA ASN A 756 1.54 -35.38 25.57
C ASN A 756 1.21 -34.31 24.51
N ALA A 757 0.34 -33.37 24.87
CA ALA A 757 -0.20 -32.37 23.96
C ALA A 757 0.83 -31.46 23.24
N PRO A 758 1.93 -30.96 23.86
CA PRO A 758 2.91 -30.14 23.15
C PRO A 758 3.67 -30.93 22.08
N LEU A 759 4.03 -32.19 22.39
CA LEU A 759 4.66 -33.12 21.45
C LEU A 759 3.74 -33.41 20.26
N ILE A 760 2.44 -33.57 20.50
CA ILE A 760 1.43 -33.78 19.46
C ILE A 760 1.34 -32.57 18.54
N MET A 761 1.20 -31.36 19.09
CA MET A 761 1.10 -30.12 18.30
C MET A 761 2.38 -29.83 17.49
N ALA A 762 3.56 -30.08 18.07
CA ALA A 762 4.84 -29.97 17.38
C ALA A 762 5.02 -31.04 16.27
N THR A 763 4.47 -32.25 16.46
CA THR A 763 4.57 -33.34 15.46
C THR A 763 3.64 -33.10 14.27
N CYS A 764 2.38 -32.73 14.50
CA CYS A 764 1.45 -32.43 13.40
C CYS A 764 1.66 -31.03 12.79
N GLY A 765 2.41 -30.16 13.48
CA GLY A 765 2.75 -28.80 13.03
C GLY A 765 1.65 -27.76 13.27
N SER A 766 0.67 -28.04 14.13
CA SER A 766 -0.48 -27.15 14.36
C SER A 766 -0.09 -25.82 15.01
N LYS A 767 0.65 -25.86 16.12
CA LYS A 767 1.22 -24.68 16.81
C LYS A 767 2.47 -25.06 17.60
N GLY A 768 3.43 -24.13 17.68
CA GLY A 768 4.73 -24.37 18.30
C GLY A 768 5.67 -25.23 17.44
N SER A 769 6.85 -25.53 17.98
CA SER A 769 7.87 -26.37 17.36
C SER A 769 8.55 -27.24 18.41
N VAL A 770 9.38 -28.18 17.97
CA VAL A 770 10.25 -28.99 18.83
C VAL A 770 11.10 -28.11 19.75
N ILE A 771 11.57 -26.95 19.26
CA ILE A 771 12.34 -25.99 20.04
C ILE A 771 11.47 -25.39 21.16
N ASN A 772 10.23 -24.99 20.87
CA ASN A 772 9.34 -24.41 21.89
C ASN A 772 9.10 -25.38 23.06
N VAL A 773 8.81 -26.66 22.76
CA VAL A 773 8.63 -27.71 23.78
C VAL A 773 9.92 -27.89 24.58
N SER A 774 11.07 -27.93 23.89
CA SER A 774 12.39 -27.99 24.51
C SER A 774 12.78 -26.75 25.31
N GLN A 775 12.13 -25.60 25.17
CA GLN A 775 12.41 -24.40 25.97
C GLN A 775 11.46 -24.26 27.18
N MET A 776 10.28 -24.88 27.11
CA MET A 776 9.33 -24.91 28.24
C MET A 776 9.70 -25.97 29.26
N VAL A 777 10.02 -27.18 28.77
CA VAL A 777 10.35 -28.34 29.61
C VAL A 777 11.85 -28.39 29.94
N ALA A 778 12.69 -28.28 28.90
CA ALA A 778 14.14 -28.27 28.98
C ALA A 778 14.71 -26.85 28.71
N CYS A 779 15.94 -26.74 28.22
CA CYS A 779 16.70 -25.49 28.19
C CYS A 779 16.20 -24.41 27.21
N VAL A 780 15.90 -23.21 27.75
CA VAL A 780 15.66 -21.98 26.98
C VAL A 780 16.87 -21.61 26.11
N GLY A 781 18.08 -21.72 26.68
CA GLY A 781 19.36 -21.64 25.96
C GLY A 781 19.97 -20.23 25.82
N GLN A 782 20.95 -20.12 24.91
CA GLN A 782 21.68 -18.88 24.65
C GLN A 782 20.75 -17.81 24.06
N GLN A 783 20.59 -16.69 24.78
CA GLN A 783 19.96 -15.49 24.25
C GLN A 783 20.97 -14.78 23.33
N ILE A 784 20.58 -14.52 22.09
CA ILE A 784 21.40 -13.87 21.07
C ILE A 784 20.83 -12.48 20.83
N ILE A 785 21.70 -11.48 20.74
CA ILE A 785 21.37 -10.07 20.52
C ILE A 785 22.18 -9.58 19.32
N ALA A 786 21.53 -9.03 18.29
CA ALA A 786 22.17 -8.57 17.05
C ALA A 786 23.18 -9.58 16.43
N GLY A 787 22.91 -10.89 16.57
CA GLY A 787 23.78 -11.97 16.08
C GLY A 787 24.91 -12.41 17.04
N HIS A 788 25.06 -11.79 18.21
CA HIS A 788 26.13 -12.06 19.18
C HIS A 788 25.60 -12.48 20.56
N ARG A 789 26.48 -13.00 21.43
CA ARG A 789 26.18 -13.20 22.87
C ARG A 789 26.11 -11.84 23.57
N VAL A 790 25.45 -11.78 24.74
CA VAL A 790 25.05 -10.50 25.36
C VAL A 790 26.25 -9.54 25.55
N PRO A 791 26.16 -8.30 25.03
CA PRO A 791 27.25 -7.33 25.12
C PRO A 791 27.51 -6.85 26.56
N ASN A 792 28.62 -6.15 26.78
CA ASN A 792 28.95 -5.58 28.08
C ASN A 792 28.16 -4.27 28.29
N GLY A 793 27.11 -4.32 29.11
CA GLY A 793 26.35 -3.12 29.52
C GLY A 793 27.06 -2.25 30.57
N PHE A 794 28.13 -2.78 31.19
CA PHE A 794 29.00 -2.10 32.15
C PHE A 794 30.48 -2.31 31.76
N GLN A 795 31.40 -1.53 32.34
CA GLN A 795 32.83 -1.70 32.11
C GLN A 795 33.27 -3.16 32.35
N ASP A 796 33.77 -3.80 31.29
CA ASP A 796 34.21 -5.19 31.22
C ASP A 796 33.18 -6.28 31.58
N ARG A 797 31.88 -5.99 31.69
CA ARG A 797 30.86 -7.00 32.05
C ARG A 797 29.44 -6.68 31.58
N SER A 798 28.60 -7.72 31.52
CA SER A 798 27.18 -7.62 31.18
C SER A 798 26.34 -6.96 32.27
N LEU A 799 26.44 -7.43 33.52
CA LEU A 799 25.70 -6.95 34.68
C LEU A 799 26.59 -6.81 35.93
N PRO A 800 26.20 -6.00 36.94
CA PRO A 800 26.99 -5.82 38.17
C PRO A 800 27.17 -7.08 39.02
N HIS A 801 26.28 -8.06 38.86
CA HIS A 801 26.29 -9.34 39.59
C HIS A 801 27.40 -10.30 39.13
N PHE A 802 28.05 -10.05 37.99
CA PHE A 802 29.13 -10.89 37.46
C PHE A 802 30.51 -10.24 37.65
N PRO A 803 31.59 -11.03 37.79
CA PRO A 803 32.96 -10.52 37.79
C PRO A 803 33.30 -9.75 36.51
N LYS A 804 34.20 -8.76 36.59
CA LYS A 804 34.77 -8.10 35.39
C LYS A 804 35.50 -9.13 34.52
N LYS A 805 35.41 -8.96 33.20
CA LYS A 805 36.00 -9.81 32.15
C LYS A 805 35.48 -11.27 32.12
N SER A 806 34.35 -11.56 32.78
CA SER A 806 33.70 -12.89 32.71
C SER A 806 33.04 -13.14 31.35
N LYS A 807 33.48 -14.19 30.64
CA LYS A 807 32.90 -14.66 29.36
C LYS A 807 32.06 -15.94 29.48
N GLU A 808 31.83 -16.37 30.71
CA GLU A 808 31.16 -17.63 31.07
C GLU A 808 29.70 -17.64 30.57
N PRO A 809 29.09 -18.80 30.26
CA PRO A 809 27.75 -18.85 29.68
C PRO A 809 26.69 -18.04 30.47
N PRO A 810 26.57 -18.16 31.81
CA PRO A 810 25.59 -17.38 32.56
C PRO A 810 25.88 -15.88 32.56
N SER A 811 27.15 -15.45 32.56
CA SER A 811 27.52 -14.03 32.52
C SER A 811 27.31 -13.38 31.14
N LYS A 812 26.90 -14.17 30.14
CA LYS A 812 26.73 -13.75 28.75
C LYS A 812 25.39 -14.20 28.14
N GLY A 813 24.38 -14.42 28.97
CA GLY A 813 23.00 -14.67 28.55
C GLY A 813 22.70 -16.09 28.10
N PHE A 814 23.48 -17.10 28.52
CA PHE A 814 22.97 -18.47 28.51
C PHE A 814 21.97 -18.63 29.65
N VAL A 815 20.68 -18.76 29.29
CA VAL A 815 19.62 -19.11 30.22
C VAL A 815 19.62 -20.63 30.33
N ARG A 816 20.03 -21.15 31.49
CA ARG A 816 20.10 -22.60 31.75
C ARG A 816 18.76 -23.17 32.15
N ASN A 817 17.92 -22.37 32.80
CA ASN A 817 16.60 -22.74 33.29
C ASN A 817 15.54 -22.80 32.17
N SER A 818 14.41 -23.43 32.46
CA SER A 818 13.25 -23.50 31.58
C SER A 818 12.15 -22.53 32.02
N PHE A 819 11.12 -22.36 31.19
CA PHE A 819 9.93 -21.63 31.63
C PHE A 819 9.17 -22.38 32.75
N TYR A 820 9.23 -23.72 32.78
CA TYR A 820 8.66 -24.53 33.88
C TYR A 820 9.44 -24.39 35.20
N SER A 821 10.78 -24.36 35.16
CA SER A 821 11.60 -24.21 36.38
C SER A 821 11.63 -22.77 36.93
N GLY A 822 11.30 -21.79 36.09
CA GLY A 822 11.40 -20.37 36.39
C GLY A 822 12.81 -19.81 36.14
N LEU A 823 12.88 -18.53 35.76
CA LEU A 823 14.12 -17.85 35.42
C LEU A 823 14.69 -17.08 36.63
N VAL A 824 16.01 -17.17 36.85
CA VAL A 824 16.71 -16.33 37.84
C VAL A 824 16.74 -14.88 37.35
N ALA A 825 16.77 -13.89 38.26
CA ALA A 825 16.69 -12.46 37.91
C ALA A 825 17.67 -12.00 36.80
N THR A 826 18.89 -12.55 36.77
CA THR A 826 19.87 -12.28 35.70
C THR A 826 19.48 -12.91 34.35
N GLU A 827 18.98 -14.15 34.36
CA GLU A 827 18.46 -14.86 33.18
C GLU A 827 17.22 -14.16 32.62
N PHE A 828 16.28 -13.78 33.50
CA PHE A 828 15.08 -13.03 33.14
C PHE A 828 15.44 -11.71 32.44
N LEU A 829 16.42 -10.97 32.96
CA LEU A 829 16.87 -9.73 32.34
C LEU A 829 17.50 -9.98 30.96
N PHE A 830 18.34 -11.00 30.79
CA PHE A 830 18.92 -11.34 29.48
C PHE A 830 17.85 -11.80 28.48
N HIS A 831 16.88 -12.60 28.91
CA HIS A 831 15.75 -13.00 28.09
C HIS A 831 14.91 -11.79 27.67
N ALA A 832 14.55 -10.91 28.61
CA ALA A 832 13.77 -9.70 28.37
C ALA A 832 14.46 -8.73 27.40
N ILE A 833 15.79 -8.62 27.41
CA ILE A 833 16.52 -7.81 26.42
C ILE A 833 16.35 -8.39 25.01
N SER A 834 16.54 -9.70 24.82
CA SER A 834 16.36 -10.34 23.51
C SER A 834 14.90 -10.33 23.01
N GLY A 835 13.93 -10.51 23.91
CA GLY A 835 12.51 -10.36 23.58
C GLY A 835 12.16 -8.93 23.15
N ARG A 836 12.77 -7.91 23.77
CA ARG A 836 12.60 -6.51 23.37
C ARG A 836 13.20 -6.21 22.00
N GLU A 837 14.32 -6.85 21.62
CA GLU A 837 14.87 -6.74 20.27
C GLU A 837 13.87 -7.24 19.22
N GLY A 838 13.30 -8.44 19.40
CA GLY A 838 12.31 -8.99 18.46
C GLY A 838 11.03 -8.13 18.31
N LEU A 839 10.58 -7.52 19.41
CA LEU A 839 9.45 -6.57 19.39
C LEU A 839 9.79 -5.28 18.63
N VAL A 840 10.99 -4.73 18.82
CA VAL A 840 11.46 -3.52 18.11
C VAL A 840 11.72 -3.81 16.63
N ASP A 841 12.33 -4.94 16.31
CA ASP A 841 12.60 -5.41 14.94
C ASP A 841 11.30 -5.51 14.12
N THR A 842 10.25 -6.09 14.72
CA THR A 842 8.92 -6.18 14.11
C THR A 842 8.33 -4.80 13.81
N ALA A 843 8.46 -3.84 14.73
CA ALA A 843 7.97 -2.48 14.54
C ALA A 843 8.76 -1.71 13.46
N VAL A 844 10.09 -1.85 13.42
CA VAL A 844 10.96 -1.17 12.45
C VAL A 844 10.77 -1.74 11.04
N LYS A 845 10.84 -3.08 10.88
CA LYS A 845 10.69 -3.73 9.57
C LYS A 845 9.36 -3.41 8.89
N THR A 846 8.28 -3.21 9.66
CA THR A 846 6.96 -2.83 9.14
C THR A 846 7.01 -1.49 8.37
N ALA A 847 7.81 -0.52 8.82
CA ALA A 847 7.96 0.77 8.13
C ALA A 847 8.80 0.65 6.84
N GLU A 848 9.90 -0.10 6.89
CA GLU A 848 10.83 -0.26 5.77
C GLU A 848 10.23 -1.10 4.63
N THR A 849 9.64 -2.26 4.96
CA THR A 849 9.00 -3.15 3.99
C THR A 849 7.83 -2.46 3.28
N GLY A 850 6.95 -1.77 4.02
CA GLY A 850 5.85 -0.99 3.45
C GLY A 850 6.32 0.17 2.55
N TYR A 851 7.46 0.81 2.87
CA TYR A 851 8.04 1.84 2.01
C TYR A 851 8.67 1.24 0.74
N MET A 852 9.38 0.12 0.86
CA MET A 852 9.95 -0.63 -0.27
C MET A 852 8.86 -1.11 -1.22
N GLN A 853 7.83 -1.80 -0.70
CA GLN A 853 6.70 -2.28 -1.49
C GLN A 853 5.98 -1.15 -2.22
N ARG A 854 5.76 -0.01 -1.56
CA ARG A 854 5.16 1.17 -2.19
C ARG A 854 6.02 1.74 -3.34
N ARG A 855 7.35 1.65 -3.26
CA ARG A 855 8.25 2.05 -4.35
C ARG A 855 8.20 1.06 -5.51
N LEU A 856 8.21 -0.24 -5.22
CA LEU A 856 8.13 -1.29 -6.24
C LEU A 856 6.79 -1.24 -7.00
N MET A 857 5.66 -1.11 -6.28
CA MET A 857 4.34 -0.96 -6.92
C MET A 857 4.33 0.22 -7.89
N LYS A 858 4.81 1.40 -7.48
CA LYS A 858 4.87 2.59 -8.33
C LYS A 858 5.89 2.54 -9.48
N ALA A 859 6.62 1.44 -9.63
CA ALA A 859 7.51 1.16 -10.77
C ALA A 859 7.05 -0.01 -11.64
N LEU A 860 5.98 -0.72 -11.24
CA LEU A 860 5.50 -1.97 -11.88
C LEU A 860 3.98 -1.96 -12.15
N GLU A 861 3.23 -1.00 -11.61
CA GLU A 861 1.75 -0.93 -11.69
C GLU A 861 1.17 -0.71 -13.08
N ASP A 862 2.00 -0.35 -14.07
CA ASP A 862 1.59 -0.18 -15.47
C ASP A 862 2.09 -1.31 -16.39
N LEU A 863 2.77 -2.31 -15.84
CA LEU A 863 3.20 -3.50 -16.57
C LEU A 863 2.04 -4.48 -16.71
N THR A 864 1.71 -4.84 -17.95
CA THR A 864 0.61 -5.75 -18.27
C THR A 864 1.02 -6.75 -19.34
N THR A 865 0.56 -8.00 -19.18
CA THR A 865 0.57 -8.98 -20.26
C THR A 865 -0.48 -8.61 -21.30
N GLN A 866 -0.09 -8.60 -22.57
CA GLN A 866 -0.94 -8.25 -23.70
C GLN A 866 -1.40 -9.52 -24.44
N TYR A 867 -2.40 -9.38 -25.32
CA TYR A 867 -2.96 -10.50 -26.09
C TYR A 867 -1.95 -11.18 -27.03
N ASP A 868 -0.81 -10.55 -27.32
CA ASP A 868 0.32 -11.12 -28.07
C ASP A 868 1.37 -11.82 -27.16
N LEU A 869 1.01 -12.10 -25.91
CA LEU A 869 1.85 -12.67 -24.85
C LEU A 869 3.02 -11.78 -24.36
N SER A 870 3.20 -10.59 -24.94
CA SER A 870 4.26 -9.66 -24.52
C SER A 870 3.90 -8.91 -23.23
N VAL A 871 4.91 -8.61 -22.41
CA VAL A 871 4.77 -7.73 -21.24
C VAL A 871 5.12 -6.32 -21.68
N ARG A 872 4.16 -5.40 -21.59
CA ARG A 872 4.32 -4.00 -22.00
C ARG A 872 4.00 -3.02 -20.89
N ASN A 873 4.62 -1.85 -20.96
CA ASN A 873 4.30 -0.70 -20.10
C ASN A 873 3.18 0.17 -20.70
N SER A 874 2.71 1.17 -19.95
CA SER A 874 1.66 2.12 -20.37
C SER A 874 1.97 2.92 -21.64
N THR A 875 3.25 3.06 -22.03
CA THR A 875 3.66 3.71 -23.28
C THR A 875 3.70 2.76 -24.49
N GLY A 876 3.36 1.48 -24.30
CA GLY A 876 3.40 0.45 -25.34
C GLY A 876 4.79 -0.14 -25.61
N GLY A 877 5.80 0.24 -24.82
CA GLY A 877 7.15 -0.31 -24.87
C GLY A 877 7.19 -1.72 -24.29
N VAL A 878 7.84 -2.64 -25.01
CA VAL A 878 8.00 -4.03 -24.60
C VAL A 878 9.09 -4.14 -23.53
N VAL A 879 8.78 -4.82 -22.43
CA VAL A 879 9.69 -5.10 -21.31
C VAL A 879 10.15 -6.57 -21.34
N GLN A 880 9.24 -7.48 -21.72
CA GLN A 880 9.57 -8.87 -22.06
C GLN A 880 8.75 -9.29 -23.29
N PHE A 881 9.35 -10.05 -24.22
CA PHE A 881 8.62 -10.58 -25.38
C PHE A 881 7.61 -11.67 -25.00
N ARG A 882 7.88 -12.38 -23.90
CA ARG A 882 7.00 -13.36 -23.27
C ARG A 882 7.21 -13.25 -21.75
N TYR A 883 6.13 -13.26 -20.97
CA TYR A 883 6.24 -13.22 -19.51
C TYR A 883 7.10 -14.39 -19.00
N GLY A 884 8.13 -14.11 -18.21
CA GLY A 884 9.01 -15.15 -17.63
C GLY A 884 9.75 -16.05 -18.64
N ASP A 885 9.79 -15.67 -19.92
CA ASP A 885 10.21 -16.46 -21.09
C ASP A 885 9.40 -17.76 -21.36
N ASP A 886 8.70 -18.32 -20.36
CA ASP A 886 7.83 -19.49 -20.46
C ASP A 886 6.33 -19.16 -20.70
N GLY A 887 5.90 -17.94 -20.39
CA GLY A 887 4.50 -17.49 -20.48
C GLY A 887 3.56 -18.12 -19.45
N LEU A 888 4.08 -18.71 -18.36
CA LEU A 888 3.28 -19.42 -17.36
C LEU A 888 2.91 -18.54 -16.17
N ASP A 889 1.76 -18.81 -15.55
CA ASP A 889 1.34 -18.17 -14.29
C ASP A 889 1.94 -18.93 -13.09
N PRO A 890 2.76 -18.29 -12.23
CA PRO A 890 3.27 -18.90 -11.00
C PRO A 890 2.19 -19.44 -10.04
N ALA A 891 0.95 -18.93 -10.12
CA ALA A 891 -0.18 -19.44 -9.36
C ALA A 891 -0.70 -20.80 -9.88
N CYS A 892 -0.36 -21.19 -11.11
CA CYS A 892 -0.84 -22.40 -11.79
C CYS A 892 0.14 -23.57 -11.74
N LEU A 893 1.40 -23.35 -11.37
CA LEU A 893 2.45 -24.39 -11.39
C LEU A 893 2.22 -25.47 -10.32
N GLU A 894 2.13 -26.75 -10.72
CA GLU A 894 2.00 -27.89 -9.80
C GLU A 894 3.31 -28.32 -9.14
N GLY A 895 4.43 -28.28 -9.88
CA GLY A 895 5.74 -28.69 -9.39
C GLY A 895 6.58 -27.52 -8.85
N ASP A 896 7.85 -27.79 -8.57
CA ASP A 896 8.84 -26.75 -8.27
C ASP A 896 9.24 -26.06 -9.58
N ALA A 897 8.61 -24.90 -9.82
CA ALA A 897 8.68 -24.12 -11.08
C ALA A 897 8.23 -24.87 -12.35
N GLN A 898 7.50 -26.00 -12.22
CA GLN A 898 7.00 -26.80 -13.35
C GLN A 898 5.46 -26.78 -13.43
N PRO A 899 4.86 -26.76 -14.63
CA PRO A 899 3.40 -26.69 -14.78
C PRO A 899 2.68 -27.96 -14.31
N ILE A 900 3.30 -29.14 -14.47
CA ILE A 900 2.72 -30.45 -14.19
C ILE A 900 3.68 -31.26 -13.32
N ASP A 901 3.17 -31.94 -12.29
CA ASP A 901 3.89 -32.99 -11.57
C ASP A 901 3.69 -34.32 -12.32
N LEU A 902 4.68 -34.73 -13.12
CA LEU A 902 4.56 -35.88 -14.02
C LEU A 902 4.35 -37.21 -13.27
N ASP A 903 5.01 -37.39 -12.12
CA ASP A 903 4.89 -38.61 -11.32
C ASP A 903 3.47 -38.72 -10.71
N ARG A 904 2.93 -37.59 -10.21
CA ARG A 904 1.53 -37.48 -9.76
C ARG A 904 0.55 -37.76 -10.88
N ALA A 905 0.73 -37.14 -12.03
CA ALA A 905 -0.16 -37.28 -13.19
C ALA A 905 -0.18 -38.73 -13.71
N TRP A 906 0.98 -39.36 -13.82
CA TRP A 906 1.10 -40.78 -14.19
C TRP A 906 0.41 -41.70 -13.18
N THR A 907 0.57 -41.43 -11.88
CA THR A 907 -0.08 -42.21 -10.81
C THR A 907 -1.60 -42.07 -10.87
N HIS A 908 -2.11 -40.85 -11.04
CA HIS A 908 -3.56 -40.62 -11.19
C HIS A 908 -4.13 -41.34 -12.42
N ILE A 909 -3.45 -41.28 -13.57
CA ILE A 909 -3.92 -41.93 -14.80
C ILE A 909 -3.85 -43.46 -14.70
N SER A 910 -2.74 -44.01 -14.21
CA SER A 910 -2.52 -45.47 -14.14
C SER A 910 -3.41 -46.17 -13.11
N VAL A 911 -3.85 -45.47 -12.05
CA VAL A 911 -4.92 -45.93 -11.15
C VAL A 911 -6.28 -45.88 -11.86
N SER A 912 -6.61 -44.76 -12.52
CA SER A 912 -7.91 -44.59 -13.22
C SER A 912 -8.13 -45.59 -14.37
N LEU A 913 -7.07 -46.06 -15.02
CA LEU A 913 -7.13 -47.05 -16.12
C LEU A 913 -7.25 -48.51 -15.65
N ARG A 914 -7.31 -48.77 -14.34
CA ARG A 914 -7.39 -50.13 -13.75
C ARG A 914 -8.75 -50.43 -13.10
N CYS A 915 -9.77 -49.61 -13.34
CA CYS A 915 -11.13 -49.75 -12.79
C CYS A 915 -12.17 -49.94 -13.89
#